data_AF-A0A916XEQ0-F1
#
_entry.id   AF-A0A916XEQ0-F1
#
_cell.length_a   1.000
_cell.length_b   1.000
_cell.length_c   1.000
_cell.angle_alpha   90.00
_cell.angle_beta   90.00
_cell.angle_gamma   90.00
#
_symmetry.space_group_name_H-M   'P 1'
#
loop_
_entity.id
_entity.type
_entity.pdbx_description
1 polymer ?
#
loop_
_entity_poly.entity_id
_entity_poly.type
_entity_poly.pdbx_seq_one_letter_code
_entity_poly.pdbx_strand_id
1 'polypeptide(L)'
;MTSIQEPDADVVVPLADHIVGLAYDDLSVQAIAAAKLFILDTLAATVIGSDQPGIAAIVDTLARQGGRPDATVAMWGYRLPAHEAVIANVAMAHALEIDDAHYPAIVHPTSPSLWAALATAEVMGGASGRDLITAVAGAVDLMVRLGLAAPRTLYLGYHTALFSGFGAAAAAGKLRRLDAATLRDAFGITFSQAGATVQAATDGALVKRLQPAFNAADGLKAVDLAMRGITGIRNVFEGPYGFYRLFNHSALDRAPLLGELGRRFYGAELTIKRYPTSRCANGPIECALELVRRYDVRPDEVESVVVEVSQGCVEICGAPYLPDPEPSQTFAQFSIPYTVAAAILWRDVFAAQMRPEALGDPAVVALAARVTAAVRPGGAGSMSFTPVTIRLATRDGRVLVHTVEELKGSPERPMSWDEIIAERVQRVGAFSRIPFNQDRIDRLVDVAGRLERLADARDLVQAVAGSPPAAAPRPTPAKRAGPAPAGHEDAIVRVARHVAETTFSDIPDTAREATKKFLLDAIATTIAGSAAPGCAAVADLVRGWGGTAESRIAVLGGTCPAPNAVVANVMMCHALELDDLYDPAVVHATAPSLWATLAAAEAQGKVGGRDALTAIMLGADVMCRIGAAAKRTFALGHHNALLAGFAAVAGAGKIRGASPAVLREAFGIASCQAAASVQALPDGALVKRLQPALNAGDGLRSLRLAEAGVTGVIHVLEGKFGFCRLFGHAACDREALFDGLGARFLGAASSIKRFPSSRCTHAPIEAVLQLKRTHGLEAAAIDEIEVLVSETCVRVAGAPVSPASPSPQVEAQFSIPHTVAAAIVFGDVFIPHVDGELIADPTVRALAERVRVDVLPTARGVIRFTPIEVRVRLHSGAVHHLVLETMRGTPADPLDWDDIVEERLLRCVRYAARPLADATVRRLVEAIRHFEDLDDVADITRLLAPEERHP
;
A
#
# COMPACT_ATOMS: atom_id res chain seq x y z
N MET A 1 -21.94 22.21 7.28
CA MET A 1 -22.29 21.31 6.17
C MET A 1 -21.80 21.96 4.88
N THR A 2 -20.71 21.46 4.29
CA THR A 2 -20.35 21.75 2.90
C THR A 2 -21.13 20.78 2.03
N SER A 3 -21.90 21.27 1.06
CA SER A 3 -22.67 20.42 0.15
C SER A 3 -21.74 19.42 -0.54
N ILE A 4 -22.22 18.18 -0.68
CA ILE A 4 -21.64 17.19 -1.60
C ILE A 4 -21.60 17.88 -2.97
N GLN A 5 -20.40 18.20 -3.47
CA GLN A 5 -20.25 18.77 -4.81
C GLN A 5 -20.77 17.76 -5.82
N GLU A 6 -21.44 18.25 -6.87
CA GLU A 6 -21.90 17.41 -7.97
C GLU A 6 -20.73 16.58 -8.55
N PRO A 7 -20.96 15.30 -8.89
CA PRO A 7 -19.92 14.37 -9.35
C PRO A 7 -19.20 14.79 -10.66
N ASP A 8 -19.76 15.72 -11.43
CA ASP A 8 -19.15 16.24 -12.67
C ASP A 8 -18.05 17.29 -12.42
N ALA A 9 -17.76 17.64 -11.15
CA ALA A 9 -16.75 18.64 -10.81
C ALA A 9 -15.34 18.09 -10.53
N ASP A 10 -15.13 16.79 -10.28
CA ASP A 10 -13.82 16.24 -9.87
C ASP A 10 -12.85 16.09 -11.07
N VAL A 11 -11.59 16.50 -10.90
CA VAL A 11 -10.53 16.37 -11.91
C VAL A 11 -10.29 14.93 -12.40
N VAL A 12 -10.65 13.90 -11.65
CA VAL A 12 -10.51 12.50 -12.07
C VAL A 12 -11.34 12.19 -13.32
N VAL A 13 -12.46 12.89 -13.52
CA VAL A 13 -13.36 12.71 -14.68
C VAL A 13 -12.66 13.08 -15.99
N PRO A 14 -12.23 14.34 -16.22
CA PRO A 14 -11.55 14.71 -17.46
C PRO A 14 -10.22 13.97 -17.65
N LEU A 15 -9.53 13.56 -16.59
CA LEU A 15 -8.31 12.74 -16.69
C LEU A 15 -8.61 11.33 -17.21
N ALA A 16 -9.63 10.66 -16.67
CA ALA A 16 -10.04 9.34 -17.14
C ALA A 16 -10.54 9.41 -18.59
N ASP A 17 -11.39 10.40 -18.91
CA ASP A 17 -11.90 10.64 -20.26
C ASP A 17 -10.75 10.86 -21.27
N HIS A 18 -9.74 11.64 -20.88
CA HIS A 18 -8.57 11.87 -21.72
C HIS A 18 -7.81 10.57 -22.02
N ILE A 19 -7.52 9.76 -20.99
CA ILE A 19 -6.78 8.50 -21.17
C ILE A 19 -7.55 7.55 -22.09
N VAL A 20 -8.84 7.32 -21.82
CA VAL A 20 -9.63 6.38 -22.64
C VAL A 20 -9.80 6.89 -24.08
N GLY A 21 -9.91 8.21 -24.28
CA GLY A 21 -10.08 8.85 -25.58
C GLY A 21 -8.80 8.97 -26.43
N LEU A 22 -7.61 9.00 -25.83
CA LEU A 22 -6.34 9.31 -26.51
C LEU A 22 -6.00 8.36 -27.67
N ALA A 23 -5.90 8.82 -28.91
CA ALA A 23 -5.46 8.02 -30.05
C ALA A 23 -3.97 8.20 -30.33
N TYR A 24 -3.36 7.25 -31.06
CA TYR A 24 -1.96 7.38 -31.51
C TYR A 24 -1.73 8.65 -32.33
N ASP A 25 -2.69 9.01 -33.18
CA ASP A 25 -2.60 10.17 -34.07
C ASP A 25 -2.79 11.51 -33.32
N ASP A 26 -3.21 11.48 -32.05
CA ASP A 26 -3.25 12.67 -31.18
C ASP A 26 -1.86 13.01 -30.61
N LEU A 27 -0.90 12.08 -30.67
CA LEU A 27 0.45 12.27 -30.16
C LEU A 27 1.28 13.10 -31.12
N SER A 28 2.00 14.10 -30.58
CA SER A 28 3.01 14.82 -31.36
C SER A 28 4.18 13.91 -31.74
N VAL A 29 4.90 14.27 -32.81
CA VAL A 29 6.12 13.57 -33.23
C VAL A 29 7.13 13.49 -32.09
N GLN A 30 7.23 14.56 -31.28
CA GLN A 30 8.09 14.63 -30.11
C GLN A 30 7.64 13.66 -29.02
N ALA A 31 6.33 13.55 -28.75
CA ALA A 31 5.80 12.61 -27.76
C ALA A 31 6.06 11.15 -28.17
N ILE A 32 5.87 10.82 -29.45
CA ILE A 32 6.18 9.49 -30.00
C ILE A 32 7.67 9.18 -29.87
N ALA A 33 8.54 10.12 -30.27
CA ALA A 33 9.99 9.95 -30.18
C ALA A 33 10.46 9.78 -28.73
N ALA A 34 9.94 10.60 -27.81
CA ALA A 34 10.25 10.49 -26.39
C ALA A 34 9.78 9.15 -25.82
N ALA A 35 8.55 8.73 -26.09
CA ALA A 35 8.04 7.43 -25.62
C ALA A 35 8.96 6.29 -26.06
N LYS A 36 9.37 6.24 -27.33
CA LYS A 36 10.31 5.21 -27.83
C LYS A 36 11.66 5.25 -27.12
N LEU A 37 12.20 6.46 -26.90
CA LEU A 37 13.48 6.68 -26.23
C LEU A 37 13.47 6.13 -24.80
N PHE A 38 12.45 6.50 -24.01
CA PHE A 38 12.32 6.10 -22.62
C PHE A 38 11.91 4.63 -22.45
N ILE A 39 11.22 4.06 -23.45
CA ILE A 39 11.00 2.61 -23.52
C ILE A 39 12.33 1.87 -23.65
N LEU A 40 13.22 2.30 -24.56
CA LEU A 40 14.55 1.69 -24.72
C LEU A 40 15.38 1.84 -23.43
N ASP A 41 15.40 3.03 -22.84
CA ASP A 41 16.11 3.30 -21.59
C ASP A 41 15.62 2.40 -20.44
N THR A 42 14.31 2.31 -20.25
CA THR A 42 13.69 1.48 -19.20
C THR A 42 13.99 -0.01 -19.40
N LEU A 43 13.98 -0.51 -20.64
CA LEU A 43 14.35 -1.90 -20.94
C LEU A 43 15.82 -2.14 -20.65
N ALA A 44 16.71 -1.21 -21.02
CA ALA A 44 18.13 -1.28 -20.68
C ALA A 44 18.36 -1.26 -19.17
N ALA A 45 17.64 -0.41 -18.44
CA ALA A 45 17.64 -0.34 -16.97
C ALA A 45 17.17 -1.67 -16.34
N THR A 46 16.14 -2.30 -16.91
CA THR A 46 15.67 -3.61 -16.47
C THR A 46 16.74 -4.70 -16.67
N VAL A 47 17.42 -4.71 -17.82
CA VAL A 47 18.45 -5.71 -18.13
C VAL A 47 19.63 -5.62 -17.15
N ILE A 48 20.16 -4.43 -16.87
CA ILE A 48 21.24 -4.23 -15.89
C ILE A 48 20.77 -4.40 -14.44
N GLY A 49 19.48 -4.16 -14.20
CA GLY A 49 18.82 -4.38 -12.93
C GLY A 49 18.68 -5.85 -12.55
N SER A 50 18.71 -6.76 -13.53
CA SER A 50 18.37 -8.18 -13.35
C SER A 50 19.27 -8.98 -12.40
N ASP A 51 20.50 -8.49 -12.15
CA ASP A 51 21.51 -9.12 -11.27
C ASP A 51 21.76 -8.31 -9.98
N GLN A 52 20.89 -7.34 -9.66
CA GLN A 52 21.13 -6.47 -8.51
C GLN A 52 20.69 -7.11 -7.18
N PRO A 53 21.30 -6.72 -6.05
CA PRO A 53 20.91 -7.17 -4.71
C PRO A 53 19.39 -7.16 -4.47
N GLY A 54 18.88 -8.24 -3.91
CA GLY A 54 17.45 -8.44 -3.63
C GLY A 54 16.60 -8.92 -4.81
N ILE A 55 17.02 -8.74 -6.07
CA ILE A 55 16.19 -9.13 -7.23
C ILE A 55 15.95 -10.63 -7.29
N ALA A 56 16.98 -11.44 -7.03
CA ALA A 56 16.82 -12.89 -6.97
C ALA A 56 15.82 -13.34 -5.88
N ALA A 57 15.86 -12.69 -4.71
CA ALA A 57 14.94 -12.94 -3.61
C ALA A 57 13.49 -12.56 -3.95
N ILE A 58 13.31 -11.41 -4.60
CA ILE A 58 12.01 -10.96 -5.12
C ILE A 58 11.46 -11.97 -6.13
N VAL A 59 12.23 -12.28 -7.19
CA VAL A 59 11.77 -13.19 -8.25
C VAL A 59 11.50 -14.60 -7.73
N ASP A 60 12.33 -15.14 -6.84
CA ASP A 60 12.10 -16.46 -6.24
C ASP A 60 10.83 -16.48 -5.39
N THR A 61 10.61 -15.46 -4.56
CA THR A 61 9.38 -15.32 -3.75
C THR A 61 8.13 -15.35 -4.61
N LEU A 62 8.13 -14.57 -5.70
CA LEU A 62 7.02 -14.48 -6.65
C LEU A 62 6.84 -15.77 -7.46
N ALA A 63 7.94 -16.42 -7.87
CA ALA A 63 7.89 -17.68 -8.61
C ALA A 63 7.37 -18.85 -7.77
N ARG A 64 7.71 -18.91 -6.47
CA ARG A 64 7.18 -19.92 -5.54
C ARG A 64 5.70 -19.74 -5.24
N GLN A 65 5.22 -18.49 -5.21
CA GLN A 65 3.80 -18.21 -5.17
C GLN A 65 3.09 -18.72 -6.43
N GLY A 66 3.75 -18.56 -7.59
CA GLY A 66 3.26 -19.05 -8.88
C GLY A 66 1.99 -18.34 -9.34
N GLY A 67 1.26 -18.97 -10.25
CA GLY A 67 -0.01 -18.45 -10.75
C GLY A 67 -0.22 -18.68 -12.23
N ARG A 68 -1.27 -18.05 -12.76
CA ARG A 68 -1.56 -18.03 -14.18
C ARG A 68 -0.37 -17.42 -14.93
N PRO A 69 0.19 -18.08 -15.97
CA PRO A 69 1.36 -17.59 -16.67
C PRO A 69 0.96 -16.48 -17.66
N ASP A 70 0.63 -15.31 -17.13
CA ASP A 70 0.09 -14.19 -17.89
C ASP A 70 1.18 -13.36 -18.56
N ALA A 71 2.17 -12.92 -17.79
CA ALA A 71 3.21 -12.01 -18.24
C ALA A 71 4.61 -12.50 -17.87
N THR A 72 5.59 -12.12 -18.68
CA THR A 72 6.98 -12.56 -18.57
C THR A 72 7.77 -11.74 -17.55
N VAL A 73 8.53 -12.42 -16.69
CA VAL A 73 9.59 -11.81 -15.88
C VAL A 73 10.85 -11.69 -16.74
N ALA A 74 11.19 -10.46 -17.13
CA ALA A 74 12.33 -10.16 -17.99
C ALA A 74 13.62 -10.75 -17.42
N MET A 75 14.53 -11.20 -18.29
CA MET A 75 15.81 -11.82 -17.92
C MET A 75 15.75 -13.11 -17.08
N TRP A 76 14.59 -13.45 -16.51
CA TRP A 76 14.36 -14.63 -15.67
C TRP A 76 13.49 -15.69 -16.35
N GLY A 77 12.68 -15.32 -17.35
CA GLY A 77 11.94 -16.29 -18.19
C GLY A 77 10.76 -16.97 -17.50
N TYR A 78 10.51 -16.71 -16.21
CA TYR A 78 9.26 -17.10 -15.56
C TYR A 78 8.09 -16.36 -16.22
N ARG A 79 6.91 -17.00 -16.25
CA ARG A 79 5.65 -16.33 -16.54
C ARG A 79 4.75 -16.43 -15.31
N LEU A 80 4.26 -15.29 -14.85
CA LEU A 80 3.52 -15.13 -13.60
C LEU A 80 2.23 -14.34 -13.85
N PRO A 81 1.30 -14.27 -12.87
CA PRO A 81 0.18 -13.32 -12.96
C PRO A 81 0.69 -11.93 -13.28
N ALA A 82 -0.04 -11.19 -14.12
CA ALA A 82 0.45 -9.92 -14.68
C ALA A 82 0.97 -8.94 -13.62
N HIS A 83 0.23 -8.79 -12.52
CA HIS A 83 0.61 -7.92 -11.41
C HIS A 83 1.91 -8.38 -10.70
N GLU A 84 2.13 -9.68 -10.52
CA GLU A 84 3.36 -10.20 -9.91
C GLU A 84 4.57 -10.06 -10.85
N ALA A 85 4.39 -10.28 -12.16
CA ALA A 85 5.45 -10.04 -13.14
C ALA A 85 5.88 -8.56 -13.18
N VAL A 86 4.91 -7.64 -13.03
CA VAL A 86 5.18 -6.20 -12.91
C VAL A 86 6.01 -5.87 -11.67
N ILE A 87 5.75 -6.50 -10.51
CA ILE A 87 6.60 -6.28 -9.32
C ILE A 87 8.06 -6.58 -9.64
N ALA A 88 8.35 -7.74 -10.24
CA ALA A 88 9.72 -8.13 -10.57
C ALA A 88 10.36 -7.17 -11.60
N ASN A 89 9.64 -6.86 -12.67
CA ASN A 89 10.20 -6.07 -13.77
C ASN A 89 10.43 -4.59 -13.40
N VAL A 90 9.50 -3.99 -12.66
CA VAL A 90 9.66 -2.61 -12.17
C VAL A 90 10.77 -2.56 -11.11
N ALA A 91 10.85 -3.55 -10.21
CA ALA A 91 11.93 -3.61 -9.23
C ALA A 91 13.31 -3.73 -9.89
N MET A 92 13.43 -4.50 -10.99
CA MET A 92 14.64 -4.56 -11.80
C MET A 92 14.96 -3.21 -12.44
N ALA A 93 14.00 -2.59 -13.14
CA ALA A 93 14.18 -1.29 -13.78
C ALA A 93 14.65 -0.21 -12.79
N HIS A 94 14.10 -0.23 -11.58
CA HIS A 94 14.37 0.76 -10.54
C HIS A 94 15.55 0.40 -9.61
N ALA A 95 16.18 -0.77 -9.81
CA ALA A 95 17.18 -1.31 -8.88
C ALA A 95 18.44 -0.43 -8.77
N LEU A 96 18.84 0.16 -9.89
CA LEU A 96 20.07 0.94 -9.99
C LEU A 96 19.87 2.45 -9.84
N GLU A 97 18.65 2.94 -9.60
CA GLU A 97 18.38 4.39 -9.58
C GLU A 97 18.76 5.10 -10.90
N ILE A 98 18.76 4.36 -12.01
CA ILE A 98 19.21 4.83 -13.33
C ILE A 98 18.07 5.05 -14.31
N ASP A 99 16.87 4.58 -13.98
CA ASP A 99 15.67 4.85 -14.75
C ASP A 99 15.35 6.34 -14.77
N ASP A 100 14.58 6.72 -15.79
CA ASP A 100 14.23 8.10 -16.08
C ASP A 100 13.52 8.83 -14.94
N ALA A 101 13.49 10.16 -15.03
CA ALA A 101 12.75 10.98 -14.08
C ALA A 101 12.25 12.27 -14.71
N HIS A 102 11.11 12.76 -14.20
CA HIS A 102 10.69 14.15 -14.40
C HIS A 102 11.05 14.96 -13.14
N TYR A 103 12.09 15.79 -13.20
CA TYR A 103 12.59 16.45 -12.00
C TYR A 103 11.66 17.47 -11.35
N PRO A 104 10.93 18.33 -12.08
CA PRO A 104 9.98 19.23 -11.45
C PRO A 104 8.85 18.49 -10.71
N ALA A 105 8.44 17.33 -11.20
CA ALA A 105 7.41 16.49 -10.58
C ALA A 105 7.97 15.46 -9.58
N ILE A 106 9.29 15.25 -9.62
CA ILE A 106 10.04 14.24 -8.87
C ILE A 106 9.44 12.84 -9.04
N VAL A 107 9.06 12.44 -10.26
CA VAL A 107 8.51 11.10 -10.55
C VAL A 107 9.45 10.28 -11.45
N HIS A 108 9.36 8.96 -11.34
CA HIS A 108 9.97 7.97 -12.24
C HIS A 108 8.84 7.29 -13.03
N PRO A 109 8.39 7.86 -14.17
CA PRO A 109 7.09 7.50 -14.72
C PRO A 109 7.12 6.33 -15.70
N THR A 110 8.23 6.07 -16.39
CA THR A 110 8.22 5.11 -17.50
C THR A 110 8.32 3.68 -17.01
N SER A 111 9.13 3.38 -16.00
CA SER A 111 9.28 2.01 -15.48
C SER A 111 7.94 1.36 -15.05
N PRO A 112 7.09 1.98 -14.20
CA PRO A 112 5.79 1.40 -13.87
C PRO A 112 4.81 1.40 -15.05
N SER A 113 4.76 2.46 -15.85
CA SER A 113 3.83 2.59 -16.98
C SER A 113 4.12 1.56 -18.07
N LEU A 114 5.38 1.39 -18.45
CA LEU A 114 5.81 0.45 -19.49
C LEU A 114 5.55 -0.99 -19.07
N TRP A 115 5.98 -1.40 -17.88
CA TRP A 115 5.86 -2.80 -17.48
C TRP A 115 4.39 -3.20 -17.24
N ALA A 116 3.55 -2.28 -16.77
CA ALA A 116 2.10 -2.49 -16.74
C ALA A 116 1.49 -2.63 -18.14
N ALA A 117 1.92 -1.78 -19.09
CA ALA A 117 1.47 -1.84 -20.48
C ALA A 117 1.88 -3.16 -21.16
N LEU A 118 3.14 -3.57 -21.03
CA LEU A 118 3.66 -4.82 -21.60
C LEU A 118 2.98 -6.05 -20.98
N ALA A 119 2.80 -6.10 -19.66
CA ALA A 119 2.10 -7.19 -19.00
C ALA A 119 0.63 -7.28 -19.47
N THR A 120 -0.03 -6.13 -19.64
CA THR A 120 -1.40 -6.07 -20.17
C THR A 120 -1.46 -6.53 -21.64
N ALA A 121 -0.49 -6.11 -22.46
CA ALA A 121 -0.36 -6.55 -23.85
C ALA A 121 -0.11 -8.06 -23.97
N GLU A 122 0.68 -8.66 -23.07
CA GLU A 122 0.87 -10.11 -23.02
C GLU A 122 -0.41 -10.87 -22.67
N VAL A 123 -1.21 -10.36 -21.73
CA VAL A 123 -2.50 -10.96 -21.33
C VAL A 123 -3.50 -10.90 -22.47
N MET A 124 -3.62 -9.75 -23.14
CA MET A 124 -4.59 -9.56 -24.22
C MET A 124 -4.18 -10.30 -25.50
N GLY A 125 -2.89 -10.27 -25.84
CA GLY A 125 -2.37 -10.60 -27.16
C GLY A 125 -2.76 -9.56 -28.23
N GLY A 126 -1.89 -9.34 -29.21
CA GLY A 126 -2.23 -8.53 -30.40
C GLY A 126 -2.35 -7.03 -30.17
N ALA A 127 -1.86 -6.48 -29.06
CA ALA A 127 -1.69 -5.04 -28.90
C ALA A 127 -0.55 -4.57 -29.81
N SER A 128 -0.81 -3.63 -30.72
CA SER A 128 0.21 -3.14 -31.64
C SER A 128 1.24 -2.24 -30.94
N GLY A 129 2.37 -1.98 -31.60
CA GLY A 129 3.33 -1.02 -31.06
C GLY A 129 2.80 0.41 -30.99
N ARG A 130 1.82 0.79 -31.83
CA ARG A 130 1.10 2.06 -31.70
C ARG A 130 0.22 2.10 -30.45
N ASP A 131 -0.46 1.00 -30.14
CA ASP A 131 -1.24 0.88 -28.91
C ASP A 131 -0.33 1.02 -27.68
N LEU A 132 0.84 0.37 -27.71
CA LEU A 132 1.82 0.48 -26.63
C LEU A 132 2.35 1.90 -26.45
N ILE A 133 2.77 2.57 -27.53
CA ILE A 133 3.25 3.96 -27.48
C ILE A 133 2.17 4.88 -26.89
N THR A 134 0.91 4.71 -27.33
CA THR A 134 -0.22 5.51 -26.86
C THR A 134 -0.50 5.31 -25.37
N ALA A 135 -0.51 4.05 -24.92
CA ALA A 135 -0.73 3.71 -23.52
C ALA A 135 0.39 4.24 -22.62
N VAL A 136 1.66 4.08 -23.02
CA VAL A 136 2.81 4.54 -22.25
C VAL A 136 2.87 6.07 -22.22
N ALA A 137 2.67 6.75 -23.36
CA ALA A 137 2.71 8.21 -23.43
C ALA A 137 1.62 8.84 -22.54
N GLY A 138 0.38 8.35 -22.60
CA GLY A 138 -0.72 8.85 -21.76
C GLY A 138 -0.51 8.57 -20.27
N ALA A 139 0.00 7.38 -19.91
CA ALA A 139 0.29 7.02 -18.53
C ALA A 139 1.44 7.85 -17.93
N VAL A 140 2.53 8.03 -18.69
CA VAL A 140 3.66 8.87 -18.29
C VAL A 140 3.21 10.31 -18.10
N ASP A 141 2.43 10.85 -19.04
CA ASP A 141 1.91 12.22 -18.96
C ASP A 141 1.02 12.41 -17.72
N LEU A 142 0.11 11.47 -17.44
CA LEU A 142 -0.70 11.48 -16.23
C LEU A 142 0.16 11.48 -14.96
N MET A 143 1.14 10.59 -14.85
CA MET A 143 2.00 10.51 -13.67
C MET A 143 2.77 11.82 -13.43
N VAL A 144 3.29 12.44 -14.49
CA VAL A 144 4.00 13.72 -14.38
C VAL A 144 3.05 14.82 -13.92
N ARG A 145 1.86 14.92 -14.52
CA ARG A 145 0.81 15.88 -14.13
C ARG A 145 0.41 15.74 -12.66
N LEU A 146 0.23 14.50 -12.20
CA LEU A 146 -0.10 14.21 -10.80
C LEU A 146 1.00 14.70 -9.86
N GLY A 147 2.27 14.43 -10.20
CA GLY A 147 3.43 14.86 -9.41
C GLY A 147 3.64 16.38 -9.42
N LEU A 148 3.43 17.05 -10.56
CA LEU A 148 3.51 18.52 -10.66
C LEU A 148 2.50 19.23 -9.74
N ALA A 149 1.32 18.63 -9.57
CA ALA A 149 0.32 19.14 -8.65
C ALA A 149 0.59 18.78 -7.17
N ALA A 150 1.64 18.02 -6.88
CA ALA A 150 1.96 17.50 -5.55
C ALA A 150 3.34 17.97 -5.02
N PRO A 151 3.69 19.27 -5.10
CA PRO A 151 5.06 19.75 -4.87
C PRO A 151 5.58 19.57 -3.43
N ARG A 152 4.72 19.26 -2.46
CA ARG A 152 5.09 19.10 -1.04
C ARG A 152 5.27 17.63 -0.62
N THR A 153 4.75 16.69 -1.39
CA THR A 153 4.67 15.26 -1.06
C THR A 153 6.00 14.69 -0.56
N LEU A 154 7.09 14.93 -1.32
CA LEU A 154 8.43 14.46 -0.94
C LEU A 154 8.94 15.07 0.38
N TYR A 155 8.75 16.38 0.56
CA TYR A 155 9.21 17.10 1.76
C TYR A 155 8.44 16.68 3.02
N LEU A 156 7.21 16.19 2.86
CA LEU A 156 6.41 15.63 3.94
C LEU A 156 6.82 14.20 4.31
N GLY A 157 7.69 13.57 3.50
CA GLY A 157 8.22 12.23 3.75
C GLY A 157 7.60 11.12 2.90
N TYR A 158 6.62 11.44 2.06
CA TYR A 158 6.01 10.49 1.15
C TYR A 158 6.84 10.38 -0.13
N HIS A 159 7.14 9.16 -0.56
CA HIS A 159 7.83 8.97 -1.84
C HIS A 159 6.82 9.13 -2.99
N THR A 160 7.22 9.77 -4.09
CA THR A 160 6.38 9.95 -5.28
C THR A 160 6.06 8.64 -6.03
N ALA A 161 6.53 7.51 -5.51
CA ALA A 161 6.15 6.18 -6.02
C ALA A 161 4.64 5.93 -5.87
N LEU A 162 3.96 6.69 -5.01
CA LEU A 162 2.49 6.75 -4.90
C LEU A 162 1.79 6.95 -6.25
N PHE A 163 2.43 7.63 -7.22
CA PHE A 163 1.83 7.87 -8.53
C PHE A 163 1.95 6.68 -9.50
N SER A 164 2.82 5.71 -9.20
CA SER A 164 3.13 4.57 -10.08
C SER A 164 1.90 3.71 -10.37
N GLY A 165 1.02 3.56 -9.40
CA GLY A 165 -0.23 2.81 -9.57
C GLY A 165 -1.20 3.49 -10.52
N PHE A 166 -1.28 4.82 -10.49
CA PHE A 166 -2.15 5.57 -11.41
C PHE A 166 -1.64 5.47 -12.85
N GLY A 167 -0.33 5.56 -13.07
CA GLY A 167 0.27 5.31 -14.38
C GLY A 167 0.01 3.88 -14.88
N ALA A 168 0.22 2.88 -14.02
CA ALA A 168 -0.06 1.48 -14.36
C ALA A 168 -1.54 1.23 -14.70
N ALA A 169 -2.47 1.77 -13.91
CA ALA A 169 -3.90 1.68 -14.14
C ALA A 169 -4.31 2.39 -15.44
N ALA A 170 -3.74 3.56 -15.74
CA ALA A 170 -3.99 4.29 -16.98
C ALA A 170 -3.50 3.51 -18.22
N ALA A 171 -2.27 2.98 -18.17
CA ALA A 171 -1.71 2.17 -19.24
C ALA A 171 -2.54 0.91 -19.51
N ALA A 172 -2.89 0.17 -18.46
CA ALA A 172 -3.71 -1.03 -18.57
C ALA A 172 -5.15 -0.73 -19.00
N GLY A 173 -5.75 0.32 -18.46
CA GLY A 173 -7.10 0.76 -18.81
C GLY A 173 -7.19 1.18 -20.28
N LYS A 174 -6.16 1.87 -20.79
CA LYS A 174 -6.05 2.22 -22.20
C LYS A 174 -5.99 0.99 -23.10
N LEU A 175 -5.08 0.05 -22.82
CA LEU A 175 -4.92 -1.15 -23.63
C LEU A 175 -6.19 -2.03 -23.57
N ARG A 176 -6.78 -2.21 -22.39
CA ARG A 176 -8.02 -2.97 -22.22
C ARG A 176 -9.28 -2.27 -22.74
N ARG A 177 -9.15 -1.03 -23.24
CA ARG A 177 -10.25 -0.22 -23.80
C ARG A 177 -11.42 -0.06 -22.80
N LEU A 178 -11.07 0.24 -21.55
CA LEU A 178 -12.08 0.52 -20.52
C LEU A 178 -12.88 1.78 -20.86
N ASP A 179 -14.11 1.84 -20.37
CA ASP A 179 -14.82 3.11 -20.28
C ASP A 179 -14.26 3.98 -19.14
N ALA A 180 -14.55 5.28 -19.19
CA ALA A 180 -14.06 6.23 -18.21
C ALA A 180 -14.58 5.94 -16.79
N ALA A 181 -15.80 5.41 -16.64
CA ALA A 181 -16.35 5.09 -15.33
C ALA A 181 -15.56 3.98 -14.63
N THR A 182 -15.24 2.91 -15.36
CA THR A 182 -14.44 1.78 -14.88
C THR A 182 -13.01 2.22 -14.58
N LEU A 183 -12.42 3.10 -15.40
CA LEU A 183 -11.08 3.65 -15.11
C LEU A 183 -11.08 4.55 -13.87
N ARG A 184 -12.14 5.34 -13.63
CA ARG A 184 -12.29 6.12 -12.39
C ARG A 184 -12.38 5.22 -11.16
N ASP A 185 -13.15 4.13 -11.23
CA ASP A 185 -13.19 3.14 -10.15
C ASP A 185 -11.82 2.52 -9.91
N ALA A 186 -11.07 2.21 -10.97
CA ALA A 186 -9.70 1.72 -10.86
C ALA A 186 -8.76 2.74 -10.21
N PHE A 187 -8.86 4.04 -10.53
CA PHE A 187 -8.10 5.09 -9.83
C PHE A 187 -8.50 5.21 -8.37
N GLY A 188 -9.79 5.08 -8.05
CA GLY A 188 -10.29 5.06 -6.68
C GLY A 188 -9.76 3.88 -5.85
N ILE A 189 -9.68 2.69 -6.46
CA ILE A 189 -9.10 1.50 -5.82
C ILE A 189 -7.57 1.63 -5.69
N THR A 190 -6.92 2.22 -6.69
CA THR A 190 -5.47 2.51 -6.65
C THR A 190 -5.13 3.42 -5.48
N PHE A 191 -5.92 4.48 -5.26
CA PHE A 191 -5.72 5.40 -4.13
C PHE A 191 -5.79 4.69 -2.76
N SER A 192 -6.66 3.71 -2.61
CA SER A 192 -6.74 2.89 -1.38
C SER A 192 -5.53 1.97 -1.15
N GLN A 193 -4.62 1.83 -2.12
CA GLN A 193 -3.37 1.07 -2.03
C GLN A 193 -2.11 1.96 -2.15
N ALA A 194 -2.27 3.28 -2.26
CA ALA A 194 -1.16 4.20 -2.44
C ALA A 194 -0.33 4.34 -1.14
N GLY A 195 0.75 3.56 -1.03
CA GLY A 195 1.72 3.59 0.06
C GLY A 195 3.14 3.76 -0.44
N ALA A 196 3.88 4.72 0.11
CA ALA A 196 5.32 4.88 -0.09
C ALA A 196 5.95 5.91 0.87
N THR A 197 7.18 5.67 1.34
CA THR A 197 7.97 6.56 2.22
C THR A 197 9.37 6.82 1.66
N VAL A 198 9.87 8.04 1.85
CA VAL A 198 11.27 8.39 1.54
C VAL A 198 12.26 7.76 2.52
N GLN A 199 11.79 7.25 3.67
CA GLN A 199 12.62 6.60 4.69
C GLN A 199 13.46 5.46 4.09
N ALA A 200 12.95 4.73 3.09
CA ALA A 200 13.69 3.66 2.44
C ALA A 200 14.98 4.13 1.74
N ALA A 201 14.99 5.36 1.21
CA ALA A 201 16.19 5.95 0.62
C ALA A 201 17.16 6.44 1.70
N THR A 202 16.66 7.11 2.75
CA THR A 202 17.47 7.54 3.90
C THR A 202 18.14 6.37 4.59
N ASP A 203 17.39 5.30 4.77
CA ASP A 203 17.92 4.09 5.36
C ASP A 203 18.80 3.38 4.34
N GLY A 204 18.63 3.48 3.04
CA GLY A 204 19.36 2.62 2.10
C GLY A 204 18.85 1.17 2.15
N ALA A 205 17.53 1.00 2.28
CA ALA A 205 16.85 -0.29 2.27
C ALA A 205 16.56 -0.76 0.82
N LEU A 206 16.51 -2.08 0.60
CA LEU A 206 16.20 -2.66 -0.70
C LEU A 206 14.74 -2.42 -1.11
N VAL A 207 13.83 -2.29 -0.13
CA VAL A 207 12.43 -1.96 -0.38
C VAL A 207 12.23 -0.66 -1.17
N LYS A 208 13.22 0.25 -1.19
CA LYS A 208 13.21 1.45 -2.06
C LYS A 208 12.87 1.10 -3.51
N ARG A 209 13.38 -0.04 -4.00
CA ARG A 209 13.18 -0.56 -5.37
C ARG A 209 11.76 -1.07 -5.60
N LEU A 210 11.16 -1.60 -4.54
CA LEU A 210 9.85 -2.23 -4.58
C LEU A 210 8.70 -1.23 -4.44
N GLN A 211 8.91 -0.03 -3.88
CA GLN A 211 7.83 0.93 -3.72
C GLN A 211 7.08 1.27 -5.02
N PRO A 212 7.75 1.66 -6.14
CA PRO A 212 7.04 1.85 -7.40
C PRO A 212 6.50 0.54 -7.98
N ALA A 213 7.14 -0.59 -7.69
CA ALA A 213 6.75 -1.91 -8.18
C ALA A 213 5.45 -2.41 -7.55
N PHE A 214 5.30 -2.25 -6.22
CA PHE A 214 4.08 -2.54 -5.48
C PHE A 214 2.94 -1.66 -5.99
N ASN A 215 3.14 -0.34 -6.04
CA ASN A 215 2.11 0.58 -6.51
C ASN A 215 1.69 0.27 -7.97
N ALA A 216 2.62 -0.08 -8.86
CA ALA A 216 2.29 -0.46 -10.25
C ALA A 216 1.44 -1.75 -10.31
N ALA A 217 1.79 -2.76 -9.50
CA ALA A 217 0.99 -3.98 -9.37
C ALA A 217 -0.41 -3.70 -8.79
N ASP A 218 -0.50 -2.77 -7.85
CA ASP A 218 -1.76 -2.31 -7.25
C ASP A 218 -2.67 -1.65 -8.28
N GLY A 219 -2.11 -0.86 -9.21
CA GLY A 219 -2.84 -0.30 -10.35
C GLY A 219 -3.42 -1.37 -11.30
N LEU A 220 -2.67 -2.44 -11.58
CA LEU A 220 -3.19 -3.57 -12.36
C LEU A 220 -4.29 -4.34 -11.62
N LYS A 221 -4.07 -4.63 -10.33
CA LYS A 221 -5.09 -5.26 -9.47
C LYS A 221 -6.35 -4.38 -9.41
N ALA A 222 -6.21 -3.06 -9.33
CA ALA A 222 -7.32 -2.13 -9.30
C ALA A 222 -8.15 -2.16 -10.60
N VAL A 223 -7.51 -2.25 -11.76
CA VAL A 223 -8.21 -2.46 -13.04
C VAL A 223 -8.97 -3.78 -13.06
N ASP A 224 -8.34 -4.88 -12.63
CA ASP A 224 -9.00 -6.19 -12.54
C ASP A 224 -10.21 -6.15 -11.57
N LEU A 225 -10.10 -5.47 -10.44
CA LEU A 225 -11.17 -5.30 -9.46
C LEU A 225 -12.32 -4.42 -10.00
N ALA A 226 -12.01 -3.29 -10.64
CA ALA A 226 -13.00 -2.40 -11.23
C ALA A 226 -13.80 -3.10 -12.35
N MET A 227 -13.12 -3.88 -13.21
CA MET A 227 -13.77 -4.71 -14.24
C MET A 227 -14.71 -5.79 -13.65
N ARG A 228 -14.58 -6.09 -12.35
CA ARG A 228 -15.46 -7.01 -11.61
C ARG A 228 -16.56 -6.28 -10.81
N GLY A 229 -16.75 -4.97 -11.05
CA GLY A 229 -17.78 -4.16 -10.42
C GLY A 229 -17.45 -3.70 -9.00
N ILE A 230 -16.19 -3.80 -8.57
CA ILE A 230 -15.75 -3.18 -7.32
C ILE A 230 -15.65 -1.68 -7.55
N THR A 231 -16.40 -0.90 -6.77
CA THR A 231 -16.37 0.56 -6.84
C THR A 231 -15.22 1.14 -6.03
N GLY A 232 -14.57 2.14 -6.61
CA GLY A 232 -13.48 2.88 -5.98
C GLY A 232 -13.94 4.15 -5.28
N ILE A 233 -13.01 4.79 -4.58
CA ILE A 233 -13.20 6.18 -4.12
C ILE A 233 -13.48 7.07 -5.34
N ARG A 234 -14.51 7.92 -5.26
CA ARG A 234 -14.93 8.80 -6.36
C ARG A 234 -14.16 10.10 -6.36
N ASN A 235 -14.02 10.71 -5.18
CA ASN A 235 -13.36 12.00 -5.03
C ASN A 235 -11.85 11.83 -4.77
N VAL A 236 -11.19 11.11 -5.69
CA VAL A 236 -9.84 10.56 -5.50
C VAL A 236 -8.83 11.64 -5.16
N PHE A 237 -8.84 12.74 -5.90
CA PHE A 237 -7.82 13.78 -5.81
C PHE A 237 -8.26 14.95 -4.92
N GLU A 238 -9.53 15.35 -4.99
CA GLU A 238 -10.01 16.61 -4.40
C GLU A 238 -10.95 16.45 -3.20
N GLY A 239 -11.37 15.22 -2.92
CA GLY A 239 -12.24 14.90 -1.80
C GLY A 239 -11.70 15.41 -0.46
N PRO A 240 -12.57 15.58 0.56
CA PRO A 240 -12.13 16.00 1.91
C PRO A 240 -11.03 15.11 2.49
N TYR A 241 -10.96 13.84 2.07
CA TYR A 241 -9.91 12.88 2.39
C TYR A 241 -9.25 12.30 1.11
N GLY A 242 -9.24 13.10 0.04
CA GLY A 242 -8.59 12.77 -1.23
C GLY A 242 -7.06 12.90 -1.16
N PHE A 243 -6.40 12.42 -2.21
CA PHE A 243 -4.96 12.25 -2.32
C PHE A 243 -4.17 13.51 -1.91
N TYR A 244 -4.49 14.66 -2.47
CA TYR A 244 -3.69 15.88 -2.24
C TYR A 244 -3.85 16.43 -0.83
N ARG A 245 -5.00 16.23 -0.19
CA ARG A 245 -5.18 16.60 1.22
C ARG A 245 -4.36 15.70 2.14
N LEU A 246 -4.34 14.39 1.86
CA LEU A 246 -3.63 13.41 2.68
C LEU A 246 -2.11 13.43 2.47
N PHE A 247 -1.64 13.51 1.23
CA PHE A 247 -0.22 13.32 0.91
C PHE A 247 0.53 14.61 0.58
N ASN A 248 -0.17 15.68 0.19
CA ASN A 248 0.43 17.00 -0.11
C ASN A 248 0.09 18.07 0.95
N HIS A 249 -0.79 17.75 1.90
CA HIS A 249 -1.29 18.62 2.98
C HIS A 249 -1.80 19.97 2.45
N SER A 250 -2.42 19.99 1.28
CA SER A 250 -3.02 21.18 0.67
C SER A 250 -4.28 20.84 -0.12
N ALA A 251 -5.06 21.86 -0.45
CA ALA A 251 -6.02 21.73 -1.53
C ALA A 251 -5.29 21.48 -2.86
N LEU A 252 -6.00 20.88 -3.82
CA LEU A 252 -5.47 20.65 -5.16
C LEU A 252 -5.38 21.95 -5.96
N ASP A 253 -4.24 22.18 -6.61
CA ASP A 253 -4.16 23.07 -7.77
C ASP A 253 -4.46 22.25 -9.03
N ARG A 254 -5.57 22.57 -9.72
CA ARG A 254 -5.99 21.83 -10.92
C ARG A 254 -5.14 22.15 -12.14
N ALA A 255 -4.45 23.29 -12.15
CA ALA A 255 -3.79 23.79 -13.36
C ALA A 255 -2.71 22.83 -13.90
N PRO A 256 -1.83 22.23 -13.08
CA PRO A 256 -0.87 21.25 -13.57
C PRO A 256 -1.50 19.95 -14.10
N LEU A 257 -2.71 19.60 -13.66
CA LEU A 257 -3.39 18.40 -14.15
C LEU A 257 -4.06 18.63 -15.50
N LEU A 258 -4.82 19.71 -15.63
CA LEU A 258 -5.70 19.94 -16.78
C LEU A 258 -5.13 20.90 -17.83
N GLY A 259 -4.11 21.68 -17.47
CA GLY A 259 -3.47 22.63 -18.38
C GLY A 259 -2.87 21.94 -19.60
N GLU A 260 -3.29 22.37 -20.80
CA GLU A 260 -2.82 21.81 -22.08
C GLU A 260 -3.00 20.28 -22.21
N LEU A 261 -3.97 19.69 -21.48
CA LEU A 261 -4.25 18.24 -21.53
C LEU A 261 -4.57 17.81 -22.97
N GLY A 262 -3.92 16.74 -23.43
CA GLY A 262 -4.01 16.25 -24.81
C GLY A 262 -3.30 17.11 -25.87
N ARG A 263 -2.62 18.19 -25.48
CA ARG A 263 -1.79 19.02 -26.38
C ARG A 263 -0.32 18.96 -26.01
N ARG A 264 -0.01 19.07 -24.73
CA ARG A 264 1.33 18.93 -24.17
C ARG A 264 1.45 17.57 -23.51
N PHE A 265 2.48 16.82 -23.88
CA PHE A 265 2.85 15.55 -23.27
C PHE A 265 4.20 15.70 -22.58
N TYR A 266 4.20 15.62 -21.25
CA TYR A 266 5.41 15.83 -20.45
C TYR A 266 6.48 14.74 -20.61
N GLY A 267 6.17 13.63 -21.29
CA GLY A 267 7.14 12.59 -21.63
C GLY A 267 8.37 13.12 -22.38
N ALA A 268 8.22 14.21 -23.15
CA ALA A 268 9.34 14.87 -23.85
C ALA A 268 10.24 15.71 -22.94
N GLU A 269 9.85 15.92 -21.68
CA GLU A 269 10.56 16.71 -20.66
C GLU A 269 11.18 15.82 -19.58
N LEU A 270 11.19 14.51 -19.78
CA LEU A 270 11.88 13.56 -18.91
C LEU A 270 13.40 13.66 -19.09
N THR A 271 14.11 13.23 -18.05
CA THR A 271 15.56 13.09 -18.05
C THR A 271 15.98 11.63 -18.08
N ILE A 272 16.98 11.34 -18.91
CA ILE A 272 17.73 10.09 -18.86
C ILE A 272 18.91 10.25 -17.90
N LYS A 273 19.01 9.37 -16.91
CA LYS A 273 20.15 9.38 -15.99
C LYS A 273 21.33 8.64 -16.61
N ARG A 274 22.44 9.34 -16.71
CA ARG A 274 23.71 8.77 -17.21
C ARG A 274 24.34 7.79 -16.20
N TYR A 275 24.14 8.04 -14.91
CA TYR A 275 24.77 7.31 -13.81
C TYR A 275 23.71 6.65 -12.90
N PRO A 276 24.00 5.46 -12.33
CA PRO A 276 23.08 4.69 -11.50
C PRO A 276 23.02 5.23 -10.07
N THR A 277 22.55 6.46 -9.92
CA THR A 277 22.55 7.18 -8.64
C THR A 277 21.39 8.17 -8.57
N SER A 278 21.07 8.60 -7.35
CA SER A 278 20.23 9.78 -7.14
C SER A 278 20.69 10.96 -8.00
N ARG A 279 19.72 11.75 -8.46
CA ARG A 279 20.01 12.93 -9.28
C ARG A 279 20.97 13.90 -8.60
N CYS A 280 20.90 14.03 -7.28
CA CYS A 280 21.80 14.89 -6.49
C CYS A 280 23.29 14.55 -6.70
N ALA A 281 23.62 13.32 -7.06
CA ALA A 281 25.00 12.86 -7.28
C ALA A 281 25.47 12.98 -8.75
N ASN A 282 24.57 13.18 -9.71
CA ASN A 282 24.93 13.18 -11.14
C ASN A 282 25.88 14.31 -11.52
N GLY A 283 25.58 15.56 -11.11
CA GLY A 283 26.46 16.70 -11.35
C GLY A 283 27.81 16.60 -10.66
N PRO A 284 27.87 16.19 -9.38
CA PRO A 284 29.13 15.87 -8.72
C PRO A 284 29.97 14.84 -9.50
N ILE A 285 29.36 13.77 -10.02
CA ILE A 285 30.06 12.78 -10.84
C ILE A 285 30.60 13.40 -12.13
N GLU A 286 29.80 14.16 -12.88
CA GLU A 286 30.27 14.83 -14.11
C GLU A 286 31.45 15.77 -13.84
N CYS A 287 31.35 16.58 -12.79
CA CYS A 287 32.44 17.49 -12.40
C CYS A 287 33.73 16.72 -12.05
N ALA A 288 33.61 15.64 -11.28
CA ALA A 288 34.76 14.85 -10.88
C ALA A 288 35.43 14.18 -12.09
N LEU A 289 34.63 13.58 -12.97
CA LEU A 289 35.11 12.94 -14.20
C LEU A 289 35.81 13.94 -15.14
N GLU A 290 35.26 15.14 -15.29
CA GLU A 290 35.88 16.19 -16.11
C GLU A 290 37.24 16.61 -15.52
N LEU A 291 37.30 16.86 -14.21
CA LEU A 291 38.54 17.24 -13.53
C LEU A 291 39.63 16.16 -13.65
N VAL A 292 39.30 14.90 -13.35
CA VAL A 292 40.32 13.82 -13.38
C VAL A 292 40.77 13.48 -14.80
N ARG A 293 39.91 13.66 -15.82
CA ARG A 293 40.30 13.44 -17.22
C ARG A 293 41.12 14.60 -17.77
N ARG A 294 40.73 15.84 -17.49
CA ARG A 294 41.39 17.04 -18.02
C ARG A 294 42.78 17.26 -17.42
N TYR A 295 42.94 16.97 -16.13
CA TYR A 295 44.19 17.24 -15.41
C TYR A 295 44.97 15.97 -15.03
N ASP A 296 44.50 14.80 -15.48
CA ASP A 296 45.07 13.48 -15.20
C ASP A 296 45.35 13.22 -13.70
N VAL A 297 44.44 13.70 -12.83
CA VAL A 297 44.59 13.59 -11.37
C VAL A 297 44.63 12.12 -10.96
N ARG A 298 45.62 11.74 -10.13
CA ARG A 298 45.66 10.40 -9.52
C ARG A 298 44.96 10.39 -8.16
N PRO A 299 44.34 9.27 -7.75
CA PRO A 299 43.64 9.18 -6.46
C PRO A 299 44.53 9.47 -5.24
N ASP A 300 45.82 9.09 -5.29
CA ASP A 300 46.80 9.33 -4.23
C ASP A 300 47.21 10.81 -4.09
N GLU A 301 46.95 11.62 -5.12
CA GLU A 301 47.25 13.06 -5.13
C GLU A 301 46.15 13.90 -4.48
N VAL A 302 44.95 13.34 -4.26
CA VAL A 302 43.81 14.10 -3.72
C VAL A 302 43.99 14.34 -2.22
N GLU A 303 44.03 15.61 -1.83
CA GLU A 303 44.05 16.04 -0.42
C GLU A 303 42.63 16.20 0.13
N SER A 304 41.79 16.96 -0.57
CA SER A 304 40.38 17.16 -0.20
C SER A 304 39.52 17.53 -1.41
N VAL A 305 38.21 17.27 -1.31
CA VAL A 305 37.22 17.65 -2.32
C VAL A 305 36.04 18.32 -1.64
N VAL A 306 35.70 19.53 -2.07
CA VAL A 306 34.46 20.22 -1.66
C VAL A 306 33.51 20.24 -2.85
N VAL A 307 32.29 19.74 -2.62
CA VAL A 307 31.22 19.65 -3.61
C VAL A 307 30.12 20.63 -3.21
N GLU A 308 30.01 21.74 -3.93
CA GLU A 308 29.02 22.80 -3.69
C GLU A 308 27.72 22.48 -4.47
N VAL A 309 26.64 22.16 -3.75
CA VAL A 309 25.31 21.77 -4.29
C VAL A 309 24.19 22.54 -3.59
N SER A 310 22.93 22.33 -3.98
CA SER A 310 21.78 22.92 -3.27
C SER A 310 21.57 22.28 -1.89
N GLN A 311 20.87 22.98 -0.99
CA GLN A 311 20.63 22.47 0.36
C GLN A 311 19.93 21.11 0.36
N GLY A 312 18.89 20.92 -0.48
CA GLY A 312 18.22 19.63 -0.57
C GLY A 312 19.13 18.50 -1.07
N CYS A 313 20.10 18.78 -1.95
CA CYS A 313 21.10 17.78 -2.35
C CYS A 313 22.04 17.40 -1.20
N VAL A 314 22.43 18.36 -0.34
CA VAL A 314 23.20 18.07 0.88
C VAL A 314 22.38 17.21 1.85
N GLU A 315 21.11 17.53 2.05
CA GLU A 315 20.23 16.80 2.97
C GLU A 315 19.96 15.36 2.52
N ILE A 316 19.87 15.12 1.20
CA ILE A 316 19.59 13.79 0.64
C ILE A 316 20.86 12.96 0.49
N CYS A 317 21.95 13.54 -0.05
CA CYS A 317 23.15 12.79 -0.44
C CYS A 317 24.47 13.27 0.18
N GLY A 318 24.44 14.29 1.05
CA GLY A 318 25.65 14.91 1.60
C GLY A 318 26.24 14.23 2.82
N ALA A 319 25.58 13.21 3.38
CA ALA A 319 26.07 12.50 4.56
C ALA A 319 27.41 11.80 4.29
N PRO A 320 28.33 11.76 5.27
CA PRO A 320 29.59 11.01 5.14
C PRO A 320 29.34 9.55 4.78
N TYR A 321 30.19 9.01 3.90
CA TYR A 321 30.16 7.58 3.59
C TYR A 321 31.01 6.83 4.62
N LEU A 322 30.36 6.10 5.52
CA LEU A 322 31.02 5.37 6.60
C LEU A 322 31.28 3.91 6.19
N PRO A 323 32.40 3.31 6.61
CA PRO A 323 32.65 1.89 6.42
C PRO A 323 31.59 1.07 7.17
N ASP A 324 30.88 0.22 6.44
CA ASP A 324 29.90 -0.74 6.94
C ASP A 324 30.42 -2.15 6.62
N PRO A 325 30.42 -3.10 7.57
CA PRO A 325 30.71 -4.52 7.28
C PRO A 325 29.83 -5.09 6.15
N GLU A 326 28.64 -4.53 5.94
CA GLU A 326 27.67 -4.94 4.92
C GLU A 326 27.20 -3.71 4.12
N PRO A 327 28.02 -3.22 3.17
CA PRO A 327 27.76 -1.97 2.45
C PRO A 327 26.42 -2.00 1.70
N SER A 328 25.58 -0.99 1.94
CA SER A 328 24.31 -0.85 1.23
C SER A 328 24.50 -0.21 -0.15
N GLN A 329 24.13 -0.94 -1.20
CA GLN A 329 24.07 -0.39 -2.57
C GLN A 329 23.13 0.81 -2.66
N THR A 330 21.96 0.76 -2.02
CA THR A 330 21.03 1.89 -1.99
C THR A 330 21.66 3.09 -1.29
N PHE A 331 22.39 2.92 -0.19
CA PHE A 331 23.05 4.05 0.49
C PHE A 331 24.12 4.70 -0.39
N ALA A 332 24.95 3.90 -1.08
CA ALA A 332 25.97 4.40 -1.99
C ALA A 332 25.38 5.19 -3.18
N GLN A 333 24.23 4.75 -3.72
CA GLN A 333 23.49 5.45 -4.77
C GLN A 333 22.99 6.84 -4.34
N PHE A 334 22.85 7.06 -3.03
CA PHE A 334 22.44 8.31 -2.41
C PHE A 334 23.59 8.95 -1.61
N SER A 335 24.83 8.83 -2.08
CA SER A 335 26.01 9.41 -1.42
C SER A 335 26.90 10.18 -2.40
N ILE A 336 26.94 11.52 -2.26
CA ILE A 336 27.89 12.38 -2.98
C ILE A 336 29.33 12.01 -2.62
N PRO A 337 29.70 11.81 -1.33
CA PRO A 337 31.06 11.41 -0.99
C PRO A 337 31.53 10.12 -1.67
N TYR A 338 30.70 9.08 -1.66
CA TYR A 338 31.00 7.82 -2.32
C TYR A 338 31.15 7.98 -3.84
N THR A 339 30.16 8.60 -4.48
CA THR A 339 30.09 8.66 -5.95
C THR A 339 31.19 9.53 -6.56
N VAL A 340 31.57 10.62 -5.89
CA VAL A 340 32.71 11.45 -6.30
C VAL A 340 34.03 10.70 -6.10
N ALA A 341 34.18 9.99 -4.99
CA ALA A 341 35.37 9.14 -4.77
C ALA A 341 35.47 8.04 -5.84
N ALA A 342 34.36 7.39 -6.18
CA ALA A 342 34.30 6.39 -7.24
C ALA A 342 34.70 6.96 -8.60
N ALA A 343 34.19 8.16 -8.94
CA ALA A 343 34.54 8.87 -10.16
C ALA A 343 36.04 9.19 -10.25
N ILE A 344 36.66 9.59 -9.14
CA ILE A 344 38.09 9.89 -9.09
C ILE A 344 38.93 8.61 -9.17
N LEU A 345 38.57 7.59 -8.38
CA LEU A 345 39.33 6.36 -8.24
C LEU A 345 39.34 5.54 -9.53
N TRP A 346 38.15 5.34 -10.12
CA TRP A 346 37.98 4.43 -11.27
C TRP A 346 37.76 5.15 -12.60
N ARG A 347 37.65 6.49 -12.60
CA ARG A 347 37.36 7.31 -13.81
C ARG A 347 36.05 6.92 -14.52
N ASP A 348 35.17 6.24 -13.81
CA ASP A 348 33.86 5.77 -14.24
C ASP A 348 32.95 5.59 -13.01
N VAL A 349 31.66 5.81 -13.18
CA VAL A 349 30.64 5.52 -12.17
C VAL A 349 29.50 4.83 -12.87
N PHE A 350 29.45 3.51 -12.76
CA PHE A 350 28.39 2.72 -13.36
C PHE A 350 28.06 1.49 -12.49
N ALA A 351 27.38 0.49 -13.05
CA ALA A 351 26.92 -0.67 -12.30
C ALA A 351 28.06 -1.44 -11.58
N ALA A 352 29.27 -1.45 -12.14
CA ALA A 352 30.44 -2.08 -11.50
C ALA A 352 30.76 -1.46 -10.14
N GLN A 353 30.78 -0.13 -10.06
CA GLN A 353 31.07 0.59 -8.82
C GLN A 353 29.95 0.43 -7.80
N MET A 354 28.72 0.10 -8.21
CA MET A 354 27.63 -0.12 -7.27
C MET A 354 27.62 -1.54 -6.66
N ARG A 355 28.54 -2.44 -7.06
CA ARG A 355 28.58 -3.82 -6.54
C ARG A 355 29.20 -3.86 -5.13
N PRO A 356 28.75 -4.76 -4.23
CA PRO A 356 29.22 -4.83 -2.84
C PRO A 356 30.74 -4.81 -2.68
N GLU A 357 31.48 -5.46 -3.58
CA GLU A 357 32.95 -5.51 -3.56
C GLU A 357 33.58 -4.13 -3.75
N ALA A 358 33.00 -3.29 -4.62
CA ALA A 358 33.46 -1.93 -4.84
C ALA A 358 33.00 -0.98 -3.72
N LEU A 359 31.83 -1.21 -3.12
CA LEU A 359 31.30 -0.39 -2.03
C LEU A 359 32.17 -0.46 -0.76
N GLY A 360 32.77 -1.63 -0.51
CA GLY A 360 33.64 -1.90 0.64
C GLY A 360 35.14 -1.73 0.38
N ASP A 361 35.54 -1.31 -0.83
CA ASP A 361 36.96 -1.13 -1.17
C ASP A 361 37.61 -0.09 -0.23
N PRO A 362 38.66 -0.45 0.53
CA PRO A 362 39.33 0.48 1.43
C PRO A 362 39.81 1.76 0.74
N ALA A 363 40.18 1.71 -0.54
CA ALA A 363 40.64 2.86 -1.30
C ALA A 363 39.51 3.87 -1.57
N VAL A 364 38.31 3.40 -1.94
CA VAL A 364 37.17 4.29 -2.17
C VAL A 364 36.65 4.87 -0.86
N VAL A 365 36.62 4.07 0.22
CA VAL A 365 36.22 4.53 1.55
C VAL A 365 37.18 5.63 2.05
N ALA A 366 38.49 5.41 1.91
CA ALA A 366 39.50 6.39 2.31
C ALA A 366 39.44 7.68 1.50
N LEU A 367 39.05 7.61 0.22
CA LEU A 367 38.87 8.78 -0.63
C LEU A 367 37.55 9.51 -0.36
N ALA A 368 36.46 8.78 -0.14
CA ALA A 368 35.15 9.32 0.22
C ALA A 368 35.21 10.11 1.52
N ALA A 369 36.03 9.69 2.49
CA ALA A 369 36.29 10.43 3.72
C ALA A 369 36.93 11.82 3.51
N ARG A 370 37.44 12.12 2.31
CA ARG A 370 38.01 13.42 1.92
C ARG A 370 37.04 14.28 1.11
N VAL A 371 35.83 13.79 0.84
CA VAL A 371 34.81 14.50 0.07
C VAL A 371 33.74 15.05 1.00
N THR A 372 33.51 16.36 0.94
CA THR A 372 32.48 17.04 1.72
C THR A 372 31.49 17.74 0.80
N ALA A 373 30.20 17.47 0.99
CA ALA A 373 29.13 18.23 0.34
C ALA A 373 28.82 19.50 1.15
N ALA A 374 28.72 20.63 0.47
CA ALA A 374 28.44 21.93 1.07
C ALA A 374 27.32 22.64 0.29
N VAL A 375 26.59 23.53 0.97
CA VAL A 375 25.57 24.34 0.31
C VAL A 375 26.27 25.44 -0.50
N ARG A 376 26.02 25.47 -1.81
CA ARG A 376 26.55 26.51 -2.70
C ARG A 376 25.97 27.89 -2.35
N PRO A 377 26.67 28.99 -2.69
CA PRO A 377 26.09 30.33 -2.58
C PRO A 377 24.73 30.42 -3.28
N GLY A 378 23.71 30.94 -2.59
CA GLY A 378 22.33 31.01 -3.11
C GLY A 378 21.57 29.67 -3.18
N GLY A 379 22.17 28.56 -2.71
CA GLY A 379 21.56 27.23 -2.70
C GLY A 379 20.68 26.92 -1.47
N ALA A 380 20.61 27.82 -0.49
CA ALA A 380 19.80 27.64 0.72
C ALA A 380 18.30 27.55 0.37
N GLY A 381 17.60 26.58 0.96
CA GLY A 381 16.19 26.32 0.69
C GLY A 381 15.86 25.82 -0.72
N SER A 382 16.87 25.53 -1.56
CA SER A 382 16.68 25.04 -2.94
C SER A 382 16.83 23.52 -3.03
N MET A 383 16.09 22.93 -3.98
CA MET A 383 16.25 21.53 -4.43
C MET A 383 16.77 21.46 -5.88
N SER A 384 17.34 22.55 -6.42
CA SER A 384 17.87 22.54 -7.78
C SER A 384 19.13 21.67 -7.90
N PHE A 385 19.19 20.85 -8.94
CA PHE A 385 20.28 19.92 -9.21
C PHE A 385 21.50 20.57 -9.89
N THR A 386 21.35 21.78 -10.43
CA THR A 386 22.44 22.60 -10.99
C THR A 386 22.32 24.06 -10.53
N PRO A 387 23.38 24.88 -10.63
CA PRO A 387 24.76 24.47 -10.92
C PRO A 387 25.38 23.63 -9.80
N VAL A 388 26.41 22.85 -10.15
CA VAL A 388 27.24 22.09 -9.20
C VAL A 388 28.69 22.46 -9.41
N THR A 389 29.39 22.81 -8.34
CA THR A 389 30.83 23.13 -8.39
C THR A 389 31.62 22.13 -7.57
N ILE A 390 32.69 21.56 -8.13
CA ILE A 390 33.69 20.81 -7.38
C ILE A 390 34.97 21.64 -7.26
N ARG A 391 35.51 21.70 -6.06
CA ARG A 391 36.85 22.20 -5.74
C ARG A 391 37.69 21.03 -5.22
N LEU A 392 38.67 20.59 -6.00
CA LEU A 392 39.58 19.50 -5.67
C LEU A 392 40.95 20.10 -5.33
N ALA A 393 41.39 19.93 -4.08
CA ALA A 393 42.74 20.27 -3.65
C ALA A 393 43.65 19.04 -3.79
N THR A 394 44.80 19.21 -4.42
CA THR A 394 45.84 18.19 -4.55
C THR A 394 46.95 18.40 -3.54
N ARG A 395 47.65 17.33 -3.16
CA ARG A 395 48.76 17.34 -2.19
C ARG A 395 49.98 18.16 -2.63
N ASP A 396 50.09 18.49 -3.91
CA ASP A 396 51.11 19.39 -4.45
C ASP A 396 50.70 20.88 -4.40
N GLY A 397 49.54 21.19 -3.80
CA GLY A 397 49.05 22.54 -3.57
C GLY A 397 48.18 23.13 -4.70
N ARG A 398 47.89 22.39 -5.78
CA ARG A 398 46.93 22.86 -6.80
C ARG A 398 45.49 22.78 -6.28
N VAL A 399 44.67 23.71 -6.74
CA VAL A 399 43.21 23.67 -6.53
C VAL A 399 42.54 23.71 -7.90
N LEU A 400 41.91 22.60 -8.26
CA LEU A 400 41.20 22.42 -9.51
C LEU A 400 39.72 22.66 -9.29
N VAL A 401 39.10 23.45 -10.17
CA VAL A 401 37.70 23.84 -10.05
C VAL A 401 36.97 23.57 -11.35
N HIS A 402 35.79 22.96 -11.26
CA HIS A 402 34.89 22.79 -12.38
C HIS A 402 33.44 22.97 -11.95
N THR A 403 32.63 23.56 -12.82
CA THR A 403 31.20 23.79 -12.61
C THR A 403 30.41 23.21 -13.77
N VAL A 404 29.39 22.42 -13.43
CA VAL A 404 28.40 21.94 -14.39
C VAL A 404 27.12 22.77 -14.23
N GLU A 405 26.76 23.48 -15.31
CA GLU A 405 25.55 24.29 -15.41
C GLU A 405 24.34 23.47 -15.86
N GLU A 406 24.57 22.51 -16.75
CA GLU A 406 23.55 21.64 -17.35
C GLU A 406 24.06 20.21 -17.45
N LEU A 407 23.19 19.27 -17.11
CA LEU A 407 23.55 17.86 -16.97
C LEU A 407 23.14 17.07 -18.20
N LYS A 408 24.02 16.18 -18.67
CA LYS A 408 23.69 15.35 -19.83
C LYS A 408 22.46 14.48 -19.54
N GLY A 409 21.55 14.43 -20.50
CA GLY A 409 20.29 13.70 -20.43
C GLY A 409 19.10 14.53 -19.95
N SER A 410 19.30 15.75 -19.44
CA SER A 410 18.19 16.65 -19.07
C SER A 410 17.51 17.25 -20.31
N PRO A 411 16.31 17.85 -20.20
CA PRO A 411 15.64 18.50 -21.32
C PRO A 411 16.48 19.61 -21.98
N GLU A 412 17.32 20.29 -21.21
CA GLU A 412 18.22 21.34 -21.68
C GLU A 412 19.41 20.77 -22.47
N ARG A 413 19.87 19.56 -22.11
CA ARG A 413 20.99 18.86 -22.75
C ARG A 413 20.68 17.39 -22.97
N PRO A 414 19.71 17.05 -23.86
CA PRO A 414 19.17 15.70 -23.97
C PRO A 414 20.21 14.70 -24.51
N MET A 415 19.98 13.41 -24.23
CA MET A 415 20.69 12.33 -24.92
C MET A 415 19.95 11.96 -26.21
N SER A 416 20.69 11.83 -27.30
CA SER A 416 20.16 11.28 -28.55
C SER A 416 19.97 9.76 -28.45
N TRP A 417 19.24 9.20 -29.42
CA TRP A 417 19.09 7.76 -29.57
C TRP A 417 20.45 7.03 -29.61
N ASP A 418 21.39 7.55 -30.41
CA ASP A 418 22.73 6.97 -30.56
C ASP A 418 23.57 7.09 -29.27
N GLU A 419 23.42 8.20 -28.53
CA GLU A 419 24.12 8.39 -27.26
C GLU A 419 23.63 7.42 -26.18
N ILE A 420 22.33 7.17 -26.08
CA ILE A 420 21.79 6.16 -25.15
C ILE A 420 22.29 4.77 -25.54
N ILE A 421 22.32 4.45 -26.83
CA ILE A 421 22.87 3.17 -27.28
C ILE A 421 24.32 3.05 -26.81
N ALA A 422 25.17 4.03 -27.14
CA ALA A 422 26.59 4.00 -26.82
C ALA A 422 26.87 4.00 -25.31
N GLU A 423 26.16 4.82 -24.53
CA GLU A 423 26.47 5.07 -23.12
C GLU A 423 25.65 4.21 -22.13
N ARG A 424 24.51 3.65 -22.57
CA ARG A 424 23.63 2.81 -21.76
C ARG A 424 23.53 1.39 -22.30
N VAL A 425 22.99 1.23 -23.52
CA VAL A 425 22.56 -0.08 -24.03
C VAL A 425 23.76 -1.00 -24.29
N GLN A 426 24.84 -0.48 -24.89
CA GLN A 426 26.04 -1.29 -25.14
C GLN A 426 26.71 -1.79 -23.85
N ARG A 427 26.47 -1.13 -22.72
CA ARG A 427 27.05 -1.51 -21.43
C ARG A 427 26.24 -2.60 -20.72
N VAL A 428 25.02 -2.93 -21.17
CA VAL A 428 24.14 -3.85 -20.44
C VAL A 428 24.65 -5.30 -20.42
N GLY A 429 25.43 -5.69 -21.43
CA GLY A 429 25.98 -7.04 -21.56
C GLY A 429 26.89 -7.45 -20.39
N ALA A 430 27.56 -6.49 -19.76
CA ALA A 430 28.51 -6.76 -18.67
C ALA A 430 27.86 -6.91 -17.28
N PHE A 431 26.58 -6.55 -17.12
CA PHE A 431 25.93 -6.42 -15.80
C PHE A 431 24.58 -7.11 -15.70
N SER A 432 24.23 -7.92 -16.70
CA SER A 432 22.97 -8.66 -16.76
C SER A 432 23.10 -10.05 -16.14
N ARG A 433 22.00 -10.57 -15.60
CA ARG A 433 21.94 -11.90 -14.95
C ARG A 433 22.37 -13.04 -15.89
N ILE A 434 21.96 -12.95 -17.15
CA ILE A 434 22.32 -13.91 -18.20
C ILE A 434 23.02 -13.14 -19.32
N PRO A 435 23.91 -13.79 -20.11
CA PRO A 435 24.59 -13.13 -21.21
C PRO A 435 23.63 -12.36 -22.12
N PHE A 436 23.89 -11.06 -22.26
CA PHE A 436 23.18 -10.17 -23.16
C PHE A 436 24.16 -9.68 -24.22
N ASN A 437 24.41 -10.56 -25.19
CA ASN A 437 25.41 -10.37 -26.25
C ASN A 437 24.98 -9.32 -27.29
N GLN A 438 25.87 -9.04 -28.26
CA GLN A 438 25.63 -8.03 -29.29
C GLN A 438 24.34 -8.30 -30.09
N ASP A 439 24.06 -9.55 -30.48
CA ASP A 439 22.84 -9.87 -31.23
C ASP A 439 21.56 -9.50 -30.46
N ARG A 440 21.56 -9.71 -29.14
CA ARG A 440 20.43 -9.32 -28.29
C ARG A 440 20.34 -7.81 -28.11
N ILE A 441 21.47 -7.11 -28.03
CA ILE A 441 21.53 -5.65 -28.01
C ILE A 441 20.96 -5.09 -29.32
N ASP A 442 21.43 -5.58 -30.46
CA ASP A 442 21.01 -5.12 -31.77
C ASP A 442 19.52 -5.40 -31.99
N ARG A 443 19.03 -6.55 -31.53
CA ARG A 443 17.59 -6.86 -31.55
C ARG A 443 16.78 -5.92 -30.67
N LEU A 444 17.24 -5.62 -29.45
CA LEU A 444 16.55 -4.68 -28.55
C LEU A 444 16.46 -3.29 -29.20
N VAL A 445 17.56 -2.81 -29.79
CA VAL A 445 17.63 -1.53 -30.47
C VAL A 445 16.71 -1.48 -31.70
N ASP A 446 16.73 -2.52 -32.54
CA ASP A 446 15.87 -2.60 -33.72
C ASP A 446 14.38 -2.58 -33.36
N VAL A 447 13.96 -3.45 -32.43
CA VAL A 447 12.55 -3.59 -32.06
C VAL A 447 12.03 -2.30 -31.41
N ALA A 448 12.82 -1.66 -30.53
CA ALA A 448 12.47 -0.35 -29.95
C ALA A 448 12.47 0.77 -31.01
N GLY A 449 13.43 0.73 -31.95
CA GLY A 449 13.60 1.71 -33.00
C GLY A 449 12.49 1.72 -34.04
N ARG A 450 11.82 0.58 -34.26
CA ARG A 450 10.68 0.44 -35.21
C ARG A 450 9.34 0.20 -34.53
N LEU A 451 9.23 0.54 -33.24
CA LEU A 451 8.11 0.20 -32.38
C LEU A 451 6.74 0.49 -32.99
N GLU A 452 6.53 1.66 -33.59
CA GLU A 452 5.24 2.06 -34.20
C GLU A 452 4.80 1.19 -35.40
N ARG A 453 5.67 0.30 -35.88
CA ARG A 453 5.44 -0.63 -36.98
C ARG A 453 5.26 -2.08 -36.52
N LEU A 454 5.40 -2.34 -35.21
CA LEU A 454 5.18 -3.69 -34.67
C LEU A 454 3.70 -4.02 -34.68
N ALA A 455 3.37 -5.20 -35.21
CA ALA A 455 2.03 -5.75 -35.15
C ALA A 455 1.67 -6.23 -33.73
N ASP A 456 2.67 -6.59 -32.93
CA ASP A 456 2.48 -7.09 -31.56
C ASP A 456 3.60 -6.58 -30.63
N ALA A 457 3.20 -5.89 -29.55
CA ALA A 457 4.08 -5.35 -28.53
C ALA A 457 4.87 -6.43 -27.77
N ARG A 458 4.45 -7.70 -27.82
CA ARG A 458 5.17 -8.83 -27.22
C ARG A 458 6.57 -9.00 -27.79
N ASP A 459 6.85 -8.51 -29.00
CA ASP A 459 8.19 -8.53 -29.58
C ASP A 459 9.23 -7.79 -28.71
N LEU A 460 8.84 -6.72 -28.00
CA LEU A 460 9.71 -6.03 -27.04
C LEU A 460 10.02 -6.90 -25.83
N VAL A 461 9.02 -7.61 -25.29
CA VAL A 461 9.20 -8.53 -24.17
C VAL A 461 10.17 -9.64 -24.56
N GLN A 462 10.03 -10.19 -25.77
CA GLN A 462 10.93 -11.24 -26.28
C GLN A 462 12.37 -10.77 -26.46
N ALA A 463 12.62 -9.48 -26.70
CA ALA A 463 13.98 -8.94 -26.79
C ALA A 463 14.73 -9.00 -25.44
N VAL A 464 14.00 -8.84 -24.33
CA VAL A 464 14.56 -8.87 -22.96
C VAL A 464 14.17 -10.10 -22.15
N ALA A 465 13.51 -11.08 -22.78
CA ALA A 465 13.16 -12.34 -22.14
C ALA A 465 14.42 -13.12 -21.70
N GLY A 466 14.27 -13.94 -20.67
CA GLY A 466 15.33 -14.85 -20.22
C GLY A 466 14.86 -16.28 -20.17
N SER A 467 15.60 -17.11 -19.43
CA SER A 467 15.23 -18.49 -19.15
C SER A 467 15.23 -18.73 -17.65
N PRO A 468 14.28 -19.51 -17.12
CA PRO A 468 14.27 -19.87 -15.70
C PRO A 468 15.61 -20.49 -15.30
N PRO A 469 16.17 -20.13 -14.12
CA PRO A 469 17.37 -20.78 -13.64
C PRO A 469 17.11 -22.28 -13.41
N ALA A 470 18.13 -23.11 -13.62
CA ALA A 470 18.03 -24.57 -13.43
C ALA A 470 17.72 -24.97 -11.98
N ALA A 471 18.08 -24.11 -11.02
CA ALA A 471 17.72 -24.24 -9.62
C ALA A 471 17.24 -22.90 -9.08
N ALA A 472 16.30 -22.93 -8.14
CA ALA A 472 15.85 -21.73 -7.43
C ALA A 472 17.06 -21.04 -6.75
N PRO A 473 17.17 -19.70 -6.83
CA PRO A 473 18.17 -18.96 -6.08
C PRO A 473 18.03 -19.29 -4.59
N ARG A 474 19.15 -19.55 -3.90
CA ARG A 474 19.10 -19.67 -2.44
C ARG A 474 18.88 -18.29 -1.84
N PRO A 475 17.90 -18.11 -0.94
CA PRO A 475 17.75 -16.86 -0.21
C PRO A 475 19.02 -16.64 0.62
N THR A 476 19.62 -15.48 0.48
CA THR A 476 20.70 -15.03 1.35
C THR A 476 20.06 -14.02 2.29
N PRO A 477 19.97 -14.32 3.60
CA PRO A 477 19.41 -13.37 4.54
C PRO A 477 20.15 -12.04 4.40
N ALA A 478 19.43 -10.96 4.14
CA ALA A 478 20.04 -9.66 4.27
C ALA A 478 20.36 -9.46 5.74
N LYS A 479 21.65 -9.31 5.99
CA LYS A 479 22.16 -8.85 7.25
C LYS A 479 22.35 -7.35 7.06
N ARG A 480 21.90 -6.59 8.05
CA ARG A 480 22.13 -5.16 8.07
C ARG A 480 22.27 -4.70 9.51
N ALA A 481 23.45 -4.16 9.83
CA ALA A 481 23.67 -3.38 11.03
C ALA A 481 23.37 -1.91 10.70
N GLY A 482 22.10 -1.49 10.79
CA GLY A 482 21.82 -0.05 10.74
C GLY A 482 22.53 0.65 11.91
N PRO A 483 23.11 1.86 11.73
CA PRO A 483 23.64 2.61 12.85
C PRO A 483 22.48 2.91 13.82
N ALA A 484 22.56 2.39 15.04
CA ALA A 484 21.63 2.78 16.09
C ALA A 484 21.85 4.29 16.38
N PRO A 485 20.79 5.11 16.43
CA PRO A 485 20.89 6.45 16.98
C PRO A 485 21.47 6.32 18.39
N ALA A 486 22.48 7.13 18.72
CA ALA A 486 23.11 7.07 20.03
C ALA A 486 22.05 7.29 21.12
N GLY A 487 21.75 6.24 21.91
CA GLY A 487 21.03 6.33 23.19
C GLY A 487 19.61 5.76 23.28
N HIS A 488 18.98 5.24 22.22
CA HIS A 488 17.64 4.62 22.34
C HIS A 488 17.41 3.45 21.35
N GLU A 489 16.93 2.31 21.85
CA GLU A 489 16.47 1.17 21.02
C GLU A 489 15.24 1.54 20.19
N ASP A 490 15.25 1.19 18.89
CA ASP A 490 14.13 1.33 17.96
C ASP A 490 12.86 0.62 18.48
N ALA A 491 11.75 1.34 18.59
CA ALA A 491 10.48 0.79 19.09
C ALA A 491 10.06 -0.51 18.39
N ILE A 492 10.24 -0.61 17.07
CA ILE A 492 9.79 -1.79 16.33
C ILE A 492 10.62 -3.04 16.67
N VAL A 493 11.88 -2.89 17.10
CA VAL A 493 12.73 -3.99 17.54
C VAL A 493 12.18 -4.62 18.83
N ARG A 494 11.70 -3.79 19.76
CA ARG A 494 11.05 -4.28 20.98
C ARG A 494 9.74 -5.00 20.67
N VAL A 495 8.94 -4.47 19.75
CA VAL A 495 7.70 -5.12 19.28
C VAL A 495 8.00 -6.46 18.60
N ALA A 496 8.96 -6.50 17.68
CA ALA A 496 9.38 -7.71 16.98
C ALA A 496 9.87 -8.79 17.96
N ARG A 497 10.63 -8.40 18.99
CA ARG A 497 11.07 -9.31 20.04
C ARG A 497 9.90 -9.86 20.86
N HIS A 498 8.98 -9.00 21.28
CA HIS A 498 7.78 -9.42 21.99
C HIS A 498 7.00 -10.48 21.19
N VAL A 499 6.78 -10.24 19.89
CA VAL A 499 6.13 -11.22 19.01
C VAL A 499 6.90 -12.54 18.96
N ALA A 500 8.21 -12.50 18.74
CA ALA A 500 9.03 -13.70 18.61
C ALA A 500 9.07 -14.52 19.92
N GLU A 501 9.22 -13.86 21.06
CA GLU A 501 9.53 -14.50 22.34
C GLU A 501 8.31 -14.91 23.16
N THR A 502 7.15 -14.25 23.00
CA THR A 502 5.95 -14.58 23.80
C THR A 502 5.42 -15.98 23.52
N THR A 503 5.13 -16.72 24.57
CA THR A 503 4.60 -18.09 24.55
C THR A 503 3.16 -18.13 25.05
N PHE A 504 2.48 -19.25 24.83
CA PHE A 504 1.11 -19.45 25.31
C PHE A 504 0.96 -19.27 26.83
N SER A 505 1.97 -19.66 27.62
CA SER A 505 1.95 -19.53 29.08
C SER A 505 2.10 -18.10 29.59
N ASP A 506 2.62 -17.19 28.76
CA ASP A 506 2.77 -15.77 29.14
C ASP A 506 1.44 -15.01 29.08
N ILE A 507 0.41 -15.63 28.47
CA ILE A 507 -0.86 -14.97 28.19
C ILE A 507 -1.86 -15.23 29.33
N PRO A 508 -2.47 -14.18 29.92
CA PRO A 508 -3.51 -14.33 30.93
C PRO A 508 -4.71 -15.16 30.44
N ASP A 509 -5.27 -16.03 31.29
CA ASP A 509 -6.45 -16.85 30.97
C ASP A 509 -7.63 -15.99 30.51
N THR A 510 -7.86 -14.85 31.17
CA THR A 510 -8.93 -13.92 30.80
C THR A 510 -8.78 -13.36 29.38
N ALA A 511 -7.54 -13.11 28.95
CA ALA A 511 -7.26 -12.64 27.59
C ALA A 511 -7.43 -13.77 26.56
N ARG A 512 -7.07 -15.01 26.91
CA ARG A 512 -7.32 -16.21 26.06
C ARG A 512 -8.81 -16.43 25.86
N GLU A 513 -9.59 -16.43 26.95
CA GLU A 513 -11.05 -16.60 26.89
C GLU A 513 -11.75 -15.50 26.08
N ALA A 514 -11.37 -14.24 26.30
CA ALA A 514 -11.90 -13.12 25.51
C ALA A 514 -11.57 -13.29 24.02
N THR A 515 -10.33 -13.67 23.69
CA THR A 515 -9.91 -13.89 22.30
C THR A 515 -10.73 -14.97 21.62
N LYS A 516 -10.98 -16.12 22.28
CA LYS A 516 -11.80 -17.20 21.70
C LYS A 516 -13.19 -16.72 21.28
N LYS A 517 -13.81 -15.80 22.03
CA LYS A 517 -15.07 -15.15 21.63
C LYS A 517 -14.88 -14.27 20.39
N PHE A 518 -13.85 -13.43 20.33
CA PHE A 518 -13.55 -12.64 19.12
C PHE A 518 -13.28 -13.52 17.89
N LEU A 519 -12.66 -14.70 18.06
CA LEU A 519 -12.48 -15.65 16.96
C LEU A 519 -13.82 -16.14 16.41
N LEU A 520 -14.74 -16.53 17.30
CA LEU A 520 -16.08 -16.96 16.89
C LEU A 520 -16.82 -15.82 16.19
N ASP A 521 -16.65 -14.59 16.68
CA ASP A 521 -17.25 -13.39 16.09
C ASP A 521 -16.76 -13.11 14.67
N ALA A 522 -15.46 -13.16 14.46
CA ALA A 522 -14.83 -12.93 13.17
C ALA A 522 -15.21 -14.03 12.17
N ILE A 523 -15.29 -15.29 12.61
CA ILE A 523 -15.75 -16.40 11.77
C ILE A 523 -17.24 -16.24 11.41
N ALA A 524 -18.10 -15.94 12.39
CA ALA A 524 -19.52 -15.67 12.15
C ALA A 524 -19.69 -14.55 11.13
N THR A 525 -18.94 -13.46 11.28
CA THR A 525 -18.99 -12.32 10.37
C THR A 525 -18.47 -12.68 8.98
N THR A 526 -17.43 -13.51 8.87
CA THR A 526 -16.94 -14.03 7.58
C THR A 526 -18.00 -14.89 6.90
N ILE A 527 -18.73 -15.72 7.66
CA ILE A 527 -19.83 -16.53 7.15
C ILE A 527 -20.90 -15.65 6.52
N ALA A 528 -21.44 -14.68 7.25
CA ALA A 528 -22.45 -13.76 6.71
C ALA A 528 -21.91 -12.91 5.56
N GLY A 529 -20.69 -12.39 5.69
CA GLY A 529 -20.08 -11.51 4.71
C GLY A 529 -19.73 -12.21 3.38
N SER A 530 -19.68 -13.54 3.34
CA SER A 530 -19.50 -14.30 2.10
C SER A 530 -20.57 -14.00 1.04
N ALA A 531 -21.78 -13.60 1.45
CA ALA A 531 -22.88 -13.21 0.56
C ALA A 531 -22.88 -11.72 0.21
N ALA A 532 -22.03 -10.91 0.86
CA ALA A 532 -22.04 -9.46 0.68
C ALA A 532 -21.51 -9.06 -0.72
N PRO A 533 -22.03 -7.97 -1.32
CA PRO A 533 -21.59 -7.44 -2.59
C PRO A 533 -20.07 -7.34 -2.72
N GLY A 534 -19.56 -7.81 -3.86
CA GLY A 534 -18.14 -7.82 -4.19
C GLY A 534 -17.34 -9.02 -3.64
N CYS A 535 -17.75 -9.69 -2.56
CA CYS A 535 -16.95 -10.75 -1.94
C CYS A 535 -16.74 -11.96 -2.87
N ALA A 536 -17.79 -12.44 -3.52
CA ALA A 536 -17.69 -13.52 -4.51
C ALA A 536 -16.80 -13.12 -5.70
N ALA A 537 -16.95 -11.89 -6.19
CA ALA A 537 -16.19 -11.38 -7.32
C ALA A 537 -14.68 -11.31 -7.01
N VAL A 538 -14.31 -10.89 -5.80
CA VAL A 538 -12.91 -10.88 -5.32
C VAL A 538 -12.40 -12.29 -5.09
N ALA A 539 -13.18 -13.17 -4.47
CA ALA A 539 -12.80 -14.57 -4.29
C ALA A 539 -12.56 -15.28 -5.63
N ASP A 540 -13.39 -15.04 -6.64
CA ASP A 540 -13.21 -15.54 -8.01
C ASP A 540 -11.98 -14.92 -8.68
N LEU A 541 -11.71 -13.63 -8.46
CA LEU A 541 -10.55 -12.96 -9.02
C LEU A 541 -9.25 -13.54 -8.47
N VAL A 542 -9.12 -13.65 -7.15
CA VAL A 542 -7.90 -14.19 -6.52
C VAL A 542 -7.70 -15.68 -6.82
N ARG A 543 -8.77 -16.46 -6.99
CA ARG A 543 -8.69 -17.83 -7.54
C ARG A 543 -8.23 -17.84 -8.98
N GLY A 544 -8.73 -16.91 -9.80
CA GLY A 544 -8.38 -16.79 -11.22
C GLY A 544 -6.94 -16.39 -11.49
N TRP A 545 -6.28 -15.69 -10.54
CA TRP A 545 -4.83 -15.48 -10.58
C TRP A 545 -4.04 -16.77 -10.34
N GLY A 546 -4.64 -17.79 -9.73
CA GLY A 546 -4.04 -19.10 -9.49
C GLY A 546 -2.89 -19.08 -8.49
N GLY A 547 -2.06 -20.12 -8.53
CA GLY A 547 -0.81 -20.23 -7.78
C GLY A 547 -0.78 -21.46 -6.88
N THR A 548 0.21 -21.50 -6.01
CA THR A 548 0.37 -22.59 -5.04
C THR A 548 -0.84 -22.65 -4.12
N ALA A 549 -1.41 -23.85 -3.94
CA ALA A 549 -2.56 -24.09 -3.08
C ALA A 549 -2.11 -24.13 -1.61
N GLU A 550 -1.96 -22.96 -0.99
CA GLU A 550 -1.41 -22.82 0.37
C GLU A 550 -2.50 -22.64 1.44
N SER A 551 -3.57 -21.91 1.12
CA SER A 551 -4.62 -21.57 2.08
C SER A 551 -6.01 -21.55 1.44
N ARG A 552 -7.04 -21.81 2.24
CA ARG A 552 -8.44 -21.90 1.81
C ARG A 552 -9.13 -20.54 1.80
N ILE A 553 -10.00 -20.34 0.82
CA ILE A 553 -11.01 -19.28 0.86
C ILE A 553 -12.21 -19.82 1.64
N ALA A 554 -12.46 -19.26 2.82
CA ALA A 554 -13.53 -19.68 3.71
C ALA A 554 -14.90 -19.52 3.02
N VAL A 555 -15.82 -20.46 3.24
CA VAL A 555 -17.21 -20.47 2.73
C VAL A 555 -17.35 -20.60 1.21
N LEU A 556 -16.72 -19.71 0.45
CA LEU A 556 -16.77 -19.69 -1.01
C LEU A 556 -15.92 -20.80 -1.66
N GLY A 557 -14.94 -21.33 -0.93
CA GLY A 557 -14.18 -22.51 -1.30
C GLY A 557 -13.05 -22.27 -2.31
N GLY A 558 -12.27 -23.33 -2.53
CA GLY A 558 -11.03 -23.30 -3.28
C GLY A 558 -9.82 -22.92 -2.43
N THR A 559 -8.65 -23.12 -3.00
CA THR A 559 -7.35 -22.80 -2.38
C THR A 559 -6.53 -21.95 -3.32
N CYS A 560 -5.75 -21.03 -2.75
CA CYS A 560 -4.84 -20.17 -3.49
C CYS A 560 -3.62 -19.83 -2.61
N PRO A 561 -2.67 -19.02 -3.08
CA PRO A 561 -1.57 -18.58 -2.24
C PRO A 561 -2.06 -17.88 -0.98
N ALA A 562 -1.33 -18.04 0.13
CA ALA A 562 -1.75 -17.52 1.43
C ALA A 562 -2.07 -16.00 1.43
N PRO A 563 -1.26 -15.11 0.84
CA PRO A 563 -1.61 -13.68 0.73
C PRO A 563 -2.97 -13.44 0.04
N ASN A 564 -3.30 -14.23 -0.97
CA ASN A 564 -4.53 -14.10 -1.76
C ASN A 564 -5.76 -14.61 -1.00
N ALA A 565 -5.63 -15.70 -0.25
CA ALA A 565 -6.68 -16.22 0.61
C ALA A 565 -7.03 -15.23 1.73
N VAL A 566 -6.01 -14.57 2.31
CA VAL A 566 -6.18 -13.50 3.30
C VAL A 566 -7.02 -12.35 2.73
N VAL A 567 -6.75 -11.89 1.50
CA VAL A 567 -7.54 -10.83 0.87
C VAL A 567 -9.02 -11.23 0.79
N ALA A 568 -9.34 -12.43 0.33
CA ALA A 568 -10.74 -12.87 0.25
C ALA A 568 -11.39 -12.99 1.63
N ASN A 569 -10.72 -13.62 2.59
CA ASN A 569 -11.28 -13.91 3.91
C ASN A 569 -11.44 -12.67 4.78
N VAL A 570 -10.46 -11.76 4.77
CA VAL A 570 -10.56 -10.48 5.49
C VAL A 570 -11.62 -9.59 4.87
N MET A 571 -11.75 -9.56 3.53
CA MET A 571 -12.82 -8.80 2.88
C MET A 571 -14.20 -9.32 3.31
N MET A 572 -14.42 -10.65 3.30
CA MET A 572 -15.66 -11.25 3.78
C MET A 572 -15.93 -10.88 5.25
N CYS A 573 -14.92 -11.00 6.12
CA CYS A 573 -15.05 -10.63 7.53
C CYS A 573 -15.39 -9.15 7.74
N HIS A 574 -14.90 -8.25 6.88
CA HIS A 574 -15.08 -6.81 7.05
C HIS A 574 -16.24 -6.23 6.20
N ALA A 575 -16.94 -7.07 5.43
CA ALA A 575 -17.91 -6.63 4.44
C ALA A 575 -19.17 -6.00 5.05
N LEU A 576 -19.58 -6.49 6.21
CA LEU A 576 -20.85 -6.13 6.85
C LEU A 576 -20.71 -5.10 7.98
N GLU A 577 -19.51 -4.55 8.20
CA GLU A 577 -19.24 -3.64 9.32
C GLU A 577 -19.59 -4.23 10.70
N LEU A 578 -19.48 -5.55 10.81
CA LEU A 578 -19.99 -6.34 11.94
C LEU A 578 -18.84 -6.97 12.75
N ASP A 579 -17.60 -6.88 12.26
CA ASP A 579 -16.39 -7.30 12.96
C ASP A 579 -16.05 -6.40 14.16
N ASP A 580 -15.16 -6.90 15.01
CA ASP A 580 -14.76 -6.28 16.26
C ASP A 580 -14.17 -4.87 16.10
N LEU A 581 -14.16 -4.09 17.18
CA LEU A 581 -13.48 -2.79 17.19
C LEU A 581 -12.81 -2.55 18.55
N TYR A 582 -11.51 -2.27 18.52
CA TYR A 582 -10.82 -1.67 19.66
C TYR A 582 -11.12 -0.17 19.71
N ASP A 583 -12.16 0.17 20.48
CA ASP A 583 -12.74 1.52 20.55
C ASP A 583 -11.70 2.64 20.82
N PRO A 584 -10.71 2.51 21.72
CA PRO A 584 -9.76 3.59 22.02
C PRO A 584 -8.88 4.04 20.85
N ALA A 585 -8.63 3.16 19.88
CA ALA A 585 -7.83 3.47 18.70
C ALA A 585 -8.59 3.38 17.38
N VAL A 586 -9.87 2.95 17.41
CA VAL A 586 -10.69 2.72 16.21
C VAL A 586 -10.00 1.73 15.26
N VAL A 587 -9.71 0.52 15.75
CA VAL A 587 -8.98 -0.53 15.03
C VAL A 587 -9.80 -1.83 14.99
N HIS A 588 -9.96 -2.39 13.79
CA HIS A 588 -10.55 -3.72 13.55
C HIS A 588 -9.43 -4.76 13.52
N ALA A 589 -9.09 -5.33 14.68
CA ALA A 589 -7.83 -6.05 14.85
C ALA A 589 -7.95 -7.56 14.60
N THR A 590 -9.12 -8.15 14.89
CA THR A 590 -9.24 -9.61 14.86
C THR A 590 -9.24 -10.16 13.45
N ALA A 591 -9.98 -9.54 12.52
CA ALA A 591 -10.07 -10.01 11.14
C ALA A 591 -8.71 -10.19 10.43
N PRO A 592 -7.84 -9.16 10.34
CA PRO A 592 -6.53 -9.33 9.70
C PRO A 592 -5.61 -10.27 10.48
N SER A 593 -5.67 -10.28 11.82
CA SER A 593 -4.84 -11.17 12.64
C SER A 593 -5.22 -12.65 12.48
N LEU A 594 -6.52 -12.95 12.55
CA LEU A 594 -7.07 -14.30 12.41
C LEU A 594 -6.72 -14.90 11.05
N TRP A 595 -7.12 -14.23 9.97
CA TRP A 595 -7.03 -14.81 8.64
C TRP A 595 -5.59 -14.89 8.14
N ALA A 596 -4.73 -13.95 8.50
CA ALA A 596 -3.29 -14.03 8.25
C ALA A 596 -2.64 -15.21 8.96
N THR A 597 -2.98 -15.42 10.24
CA THR A 597 -2.45 -16.51 11.06
C THR A 597 -2.89 -17.87 10.53
N LEU A 598 -4.19 -18.04 10.24
CA LEU A 598 -4.70 -19.29 9.69
C LEU A 598 -4.10 -19.59 8.31
N ALA A 599 -3.95 -18.59 7.44
CA ALA A 599 -3.34 -18.79 6.14
C ALA A 599 -1.86 -19.22 6.24
N ALA A 600 -1.10 -18.63 7.18
CA ALA A 600 0.26 -19.05 7.46
C ALA A 600 0.33 -20.46 8.06
N ALA A 601 -0.61 -20.79 8.95
CA ALA A 601 -0.71 -22.11 9.58
C ALA A 601 -1.05 -23.21 8.57
N GLU A 602 -1.99 -22.97 7.67
CA GLU A 602 -2.33 -23.90 6.58
C GLU A 602 -1.13 -24.12 5.63
N ALA A 603 -0.42 -23.05 5.28
CA ALA A 603 0.74 -23.12 4.40
C ALA A 603 1.92 -23.89 5.04
N GLN A 604 2.07 -23.82 6.37
CA GLN A 604 3.10 -24.53 7.12
C GLN A 604 2.71 -25.99 7.44
N GLY A 605 1.42 -26.22 7.71
CA GLY A 605 0.83 -27.50 8.10
C GLY A 605 1.07 -27.86 9.57
N LYS A 606 0.09 -28.54 10.19
CA LYS A 606 0.15 -29.11 11.56
C LYS A 606 0.50 -28.10 12.66
N VAL A 607 -0.18 -26.95 12.65
CA VAL A 607 -0.02 -25.94 13.70
C VAL A 607 -1.11 -26.13 14.75
N GLY A 608 -0.69 -26.37 15.99
CA GLY A 608 -1.62 -26.57 17.10
C GLY A 608 -2.32 -25.30 17.57
N GLY A 609 -3.41 -25.49 18.29
CA GLY A 609 -4.29 -24.45 18.82
C GLY A 609 -3.60 -23.40 19.68
N ARG A 610 -2.66 -23.84 20.54
CA ARG A 610 -1.91 -22.93 21.42
C ARG A 610 -1.06 -21.92 20.65
N ASP A 611 -0.31 -22.40 19.66
CA ASP A 611 0.58 -21.56 18.86
C ASP A 611 -0.22 -20.57 18.00
N ALA A 612 -1.31 -21.05 17.40
CA ALA A 612 -2.22 -20.21 16.63
C ALA A 612 -2.94 -19.18 17.50
N LEU A 613 -3.42 -19.53 18.69
CA LEU A 613 -4.08 -18.57 19.58
C LEU A 613 -3.09 -17.49 20.02
N THR A 614 -1.87 -17.87 20.40
CA THR A 614 -0.79 -16.92 20.70
C THR A 614 -0.51 -15.99 19.54
N ALA A 615 -0.40 -16.51 18.32
CA ALA A 615 -0.16 -15.71 17.12
C ALA A 615 -1.31 -14.73 16.82
N ILE A 616 -2.57 -15.16 16.90
CA ILE A 616 -3.73 -14.29 16.67
C ILE A 616 -3.79 -13.17 17.72
N MET A 617 -3.50 -13.48 18.98
CA MET A 617 -3.49 -12.49 20.05
C MET A 617 -2.39 -11.45 19.85
N LEU A 618 -1.19 -11.87 19.48
CA LEU A 618 -0.07 -10.97 19.20
C LEU A 618 -0.34 -10.08 17.98
N GLY A 619 -0.91 -10.63 16.90
CA GLY A 619 -1.28 -9.84 15.73
C GLY A 619 -2.30 -8.74 16.04
N ALA A 620 -3.34 -9.08 16.81
CA ALA A 620 -4.36 -8.11 17.22
C ALA A 620 -3.78 -7.06 18.19
N ASP A 621 -2.99 -7.50 19.17
CA ASP A 621 -2.36 -6.61 20.16
C ASP A 621 -1.40 -5.60 19.51
N VAL A 622 -0.52 -6.05 18.61
CA VAL A 622 0.39 -5.16 17.87
C VAL A 622 -0.37 -4.10 17.09
N MET A 623 -1.44 -4.48 16.38
CA MET A 623 -2.26 -3.54 15.62
C MET A 623 -2.92 -2.49 16.53
N CYS A 624 -3.53 -2.93 17.63
CA CYS A 624 -4.16 -2.04 18.61
C CYS A 624 -3.15 -1.08 19.25
N ARG A 625 -1.96 -1.58 19.61
CA ARG A 625 -0.90 -0.77 20.23
C ARG A 625 -0.34 0.28 19.29
N ILE A 626 -0.09 -0.06 18.02
CA ILE A 626 0.37 0.93 17.03
C ILE A 626 -0.74 1.97 16.77
N GLY A 627 -2.01 1.54 16.65
CA GLY A 627 -3.13 2.47 16.54
C GLY A 627 -3.25 3.42 17.73
N ALA A 628 -3.07 2.89 18.95
CA ALA A 628 -3.05 3.69 20.17
C ALA A 628 -1.84 4.63 20.25
N ALA A 629 -0.70 4.26 19.65
CA ALA A 629 0.49 5.10 19.58
C ALA A 629 0.39 6.21 18.52
N ALA A 630 -0.41 6.01 17.48
CA ALA A 630 -0.62 6.91 16.35
C ALA A 630 -2.03 7.55 16.35
N LYS A 631 -2.46 8.08 17.51
CA LYS A 631 -3.85 8.50 17.82
C LYS A 631 -4.54 9.42 16.81
N ARG A 632 -3.78 10.22 16.04
CA ARG A 632 -4.34 11.23 15.11
C ARG A 632 -4.62 10.68 13.71
N THR A 633 -4.19 9.47 13.39
CA THR A 633 -4.28 8.86 12.04
C THR A 633 -5.70 8.97 11.45
N PHE A 634 -6.70 8.47 12.18
CA PHE A 634 -8.09 8.53 11.75
C PHE A 634 -8.62 9.96 11.61
N ALA A 635 -8.32 10.83 12.58
CA ALA A 635 -8.77 12.23 12.58
C ALA A 635 -8.18 13.05 11.42
N LEU A 636 -7.02 12.66 10.91
CA LEU A 636 -6.35 13.27 9.76
C LEU A 636 -6.86 12.73 8.41
N GLY A 637 -7.75 11.72 8.41
CA GLY A 637 -8.37 11.17 7.21
C GLY A 637 -7.75 9.88 6.67
N HIS A 638 -6.70 9.38 7.31
CA HIS A 638 -6.17 8.04 7.03
C HIS A 638 -6.98 6.99 7.77
N HIS A 639 -7.44 5.95 7.09
CA HIS A 639 -8.21 4.91 7.76
C HIS A 639 -7.26 3.93 8.46
N ASN A 640 -7.53 3.50 9.70
CA ASN A 640 -6.64 2.58 10.44
C ASN A 640 -6.51 1.17 9.84
N ALA A 641 -7.20 0.89 8.73
CA ALA A 641 -7.04 -0.34 7.95
C ALA A 641 -5.61 -0.52 7.43
N LEU A 642 -4.86 0.58 7.26
CA LEU A 642 -3.45 0.57 6.90
C LEU A 642 -2.54 -0.14 7.93
N LEU A 643 -3.06 -0.42 9.14
CA LEU A 643 -2.36 -1.20 10.17
C LEU A 643 -2.49 -2.72 9.99
N ALA A 644 -3.38 -3.19 9.10
CA ALA A 644 -3.68 -4.61 8.94
C ALA A 644 -2.46 -5.43 8.49
N GLY A 645 -1.54 -4.83 7.74
CA GLY A 645 -0.26 -5.44 7.37
C GLY A 645 0.63 -5.74 8.58
N PHE A 646 0.61 -4.89 9.62
CA PHE A 646 1.36 -5.14 10.86
C PHE A 646 0.76 -6.31 11.65
N ALA A 647 -0.57 -6.40 11.74
CA ALA A 647 -1.25 -7.54 12.34
C ALA A 647 -0.86 -8.85 11.65
N ALA A 648 -0.87 -8.82 10.31
CA ALA A 648 -0.53 -9.96 9.47
C ALA A 648 0.93 -10.40 9.63
N VAL A 649 1.89 -9.46 9.63
CA VAL A 649 3.31 -9.75 9.89
C VAL A 649 3.51 -10.37 11.27
N ALA A 650 2.87 -9.84 12.32
CA ALA A 650 3.01 -10.35 13.67
C ALA A 650 2.43 -11.77 13.82
N GLY A 651 1.19 -12.00 13.36
CA GLY A 651 0.53 -13.30 13.45
C GLY A 651 1.22 -14.37 12.59
N ALA A 652 1.40 -14.11 11.29
CA ALA A 652 2.05 -15.04 10.39
C ALA A 652 3.53 -15.27 10.75
N GLY A 653 4.23 -14.23 11.19
CA GLY A 653 5.63 -14.31 11.61
C GLY A 653 5.81 -15.17 12.86
N LYS A 654 4.88 -15.12 13.81
CA LYS A 654 4.87 -16.01 14.98
C LYS A 654 4.71 -17.48 14.56
N ILE A 655 3.76 -17.78 13.68
CA ILE A 655 3.56 -19.14 13.16
C ILE A 655 4.81 -19.68 12.46
N ARG A 656 5.45 -18.83 11.65
CA ARG A 656 6.65 -19.19 10.88
C ARG A 656 7.92 -19.24 11.71
N GLY A 657 7.86 -18.91 13.01
CA GLY A 657 9.03 -18.85 13.88
C GLY A 657 10.05 -17.79 13.46
N ALA A 658 9.58 -16.68 12.88
CA ALA A 658 10.43 -15.61 12.38
C ALA A 658 11.23 -14.97 13.53
N SER A 659 12.53 -14.74 13.29
CA SER A 659 13.39 -14.07 14.27
C SER A 659 13.01 -12.59 14.43
N PRO A 660 13.39 -11.93 15.54
CA PRO A 660 13.17 -10.49 15.70
C PRO A 660 13.77 -9.65 14.56
N ALA A 661 14.88 -10.10 13.97
CA ALA A 661 15.51 -9.44 12.84
C ALA A 661 14.64 -9.53 11.56
N VAL A 662 14.09 -10.70 11.26
CA VAL A 662 13.18 -10.89 10.11
C VAL A 662 11.88 -10.11 10.31
N LEU A 663 11.30 -10.15 11.51
CA LEU A 663 10.09 -9.41 11.85
C LEU A 663 10.30 -7.89 11.69
N ARG A 664 11.43 -7.35 12.15
CA ARG A 664 11.79 -5.94 11.95
C ARG A 664 11.78 -5.57 10.46
N GLU A 665 12.45 -6.37 9.62
CA GLU A 665 12.48 -6.13 8.17
C GLU A 665 11.09 -6.24 7.55
N ALA A 666 10.31 -7.25 7.94
CA ALA A 666 8.94 -7.46 7.46
C ALA A 666 8.02 -6.28 7.82
N PHE A 667 8.10 -5.75 9.05
CA PHE A 667 7.37 -4.54 9.43
C PHE A 667 7.80 -3.32 8.62
N GLY A 668 9.10 -3.18 8.31
CA GLY A 668 9.60 -2.10 7.48
C GLY A 668 9.20 -2.20 6.01
N ILE A 669 9.03 -3.41 5.47
CA ILE A 669 8.47 -3.61 4.13
C ILE A 669 6.96 -3.33 4.14
N ALA A 670 6.23 -3.82 5.15
CA ALA A 670 4.79 -3.61 5.31
C ALA A 670 4.45 -2.12 5.45
N SER A 671 5.25 -1.34 6.19
CA SER A 671 5.03 0.10 6.34
C SER A 671 5.16 0.88 5.02
N CYS A 672 5.92 0.36 4.06
CA CYS A 672 6.04 0.97 2.73
C CYS A 672 4.82 0.72 1.84
N GLN A 673 3.96 -0.24 2.20
CA GLN A 673 2.71 -0.57 1.50
C GLN A 673 1.47 -0.06 2.27
N ALA A 674 1.65 0.53 3.45
CA ALA A 674 0.56 0.98 4.29
C ALA A 674 -0.26 2.09 3.60
N ALA A 675 -1.51 1.78 3.28
CA ALA A 675 -2.40 2.69 2.57
C ALA A 675 -3.85 2.44 2.96
N ALA A 676 -4.57 3.51 3.31
CA ALA A 676 -6.02 3.52 3.42
C ALA A 676 -6.55 4.95 3.62
N SER A 677 -7.73 5.26 3.08
CA SER A 677 -8.40 6.55 3.22
C SER A 677 -9.81 6.42 3.79
N VAL A 678 -10.18 7.38 4.65
CA VAL A 678 -11.55 7.54 5.17
C VAL A 678 -12.51 8.01 4.08
N GLN A 679 -12.03 8.51 2.92
CA GLN A 679 -12.88 8.95 1.79
C GLN A 679 -13.84 7.86 1.29
N ALA A 680 -13.48 6.58 1.43
CA ALA A 680 -14.35 5.48 1.03
C ALA A 680 -15.66 5.43 1.83
N LEU A 681 -15.70 6.01 3.05
CA LEU A 681 -16.90 6.07 3.89
C LEU A 681 -17.98 7.00 3.31
N PRO A 682 -17.74 8.32 3.12
CA PRO A 682 -18.75 9.21 2.54
C PRO A 682 -19.07 8.89 1.07
N ASP A 683 -18.17 8.23 0.33
CA ASP A 683 -18.44 7.82 -1.05
C ASP A 683 -19.25 6.52 -1.15
N GLY A 684 -19.43 5.79 -0.04
CA GLY A 684 -20.11 4.49 -0.02
C GLY A 684 -19.36 3.38 -0.79
N ALA A 685 -18.08 3.57 -1.09
CA ALA A 685 -17.35 2.71 -2.04
C ALA A 685 -17.07 1.31 -1.48
N LEU A 686 -17.23 0.26 -2.32
CA LEU A 686 -16.97 -1.12 -1.92
C LEU A 686 -15.50 -1.35 -1.51
N VAL A 687 -14.57 -0.55 -2.04
CA VAL A 687 -13.15 -0.60 -1.67
C VAL A 687 -12.92 -0.42 -0.16
N LYS A 688 -13.84 0.22 0.59
CA LYS A 688 -13.80 0.28 2.05
C LYS A 688 -13.54 -1.10 2.68
N ARG A 689 -14.19 -2.14 2.15
CA ARG A 689 -14.10 -3.53 2.61
C ARG A 689 -12.74 -4.15 2.30
N LEU A 690 -12.14 -3.71 1.20
CA LEU A 690 -10.88 -4.21 0.69
C LEU A 690 -9.66 -3.57 1.35
N GLN A 691 -9.76 -2.34 1.89
CA GLN A 691 -8.59 -1.66 2.48
C GLN A 691 -7.84 -2.53 3.51
N PRO A 692 -8.50 -3.11 4.55
CA PRO A 692 -7.77 -3.97 5.50
C PRO A 692 -7.35 -5.31 4.88
N ALA A 693 -8.12 -5.81 3.90
CA ALA A 693 -7.85 -7.08 3.25
C ALA A 693 -6.57 -7.05 2.40
N LEU A 694 -6.41 -6.00 1.60
CA LEU A 694 -5.23 -5.75 0.77
C LEU A 694 -3.99 -5.57 1.65
N ASN A 695 -4.06 -4.70 2.66
CA ASN A 695 -2.96 -4.47 3.60
C ASN A 695 -2.55 -5.76 4.35
N ALA A 696 -3.50 -6.61 4.76
CA ALA A 696 -3.19 -7.88 5.40
C ALA A 696 -2.47 -8.87 4.46
N GLY A 697 -2.92 -8.97 3.20
CA GLY A 697 -2.24 -9.77 2.17
C GLY A 697 -0.81 -9.26 1.91
N ASP A 698 -0.64 -7.94 1.82
CA ASP A 698 0.66 -7.30 1.62
C ASP A 698 1.59 -7.50 2.82
N GLY A 699 1.05 -7.64 4.04
CA GLY A 699 1.80 -8.03 5.23
C GLY A 699 2.42 -9.43 5.12
N LEU A 700 1.67 -10.43 4.63
CA LEU A 700 2.21 -11.77 4.37
C LEU A 700 3.29 -11.75 3.27
N ARG A 701 3.08 -10.97 2.20
CA ARG A 701 4.10 -10.77 1.15
C ARG A 701 5.36 -10.15 1.75
N SER A 702 5.20 -9.15 2.60
CA SER A 702 6.32 -8.46 3.28
C SER A 702 7.14 -9.42 4.13
N LEU A 703 6.49 -10.32 4.87
CA LEU A 703 7.17 -11.36 5.65
C LEU A 703 7.98 -12.30 4.75
N ARG A 704 7.40 -12.79 3.64
CA ARG A 704 8.10 -13.67 2.69
C ARG A 704 9.31 -12.99 2.06
N LEU A 705 9.17 -11.72 1.68
CA LEU A 705 10.27 -10.93 1.14
C LEU A 705 11.39 -10.74 2.17
N ALA A 706 11.05 -10.46 3.44
CA ALA A 706 12.03 -10.35 4.52
C ALA A 706 12.75 -11.68 4.79
N GLU A 707 12.02 -12.80 4.80
CA GLU A 707 12.60 -14.15 4.92
C GLU A 707 13.55 -14.48 3.76
N ALA A 708 13.23 -13.98 2.56
CA ALA A 708 14.08 -14.13 1.38
C ALA A 708 15.29 -13.19 1.38
N GLY A 709 15.39 -12.26 2.34
CA GLY A 709 16.51 -11.33 2.50
C GLY A 709 16.30 -9.96 1.86
N VAL A 710 15.07 -9.52 1.61
CA VAL A 710 14.80 -8.13 1.25
C VAL A 710 14.78 -7.29 2.54
N THR A 711 15.48 -6.15 2.55
CA THR A 711 15.47 -5.22 3.68
C THR A 711 14.37 -4.17 3.55
N GLY A 712 13.66 -3.95 4.66
CA GLY A 712 12.69 -2.89 4.89
C GLY A 712 13.30 -1.65 5.54
N VAL A 713 12.47 -0.66 5.82
CA VAL A 713 12.88 0.54 6.57
C VAL A 713 13.13 0.22 8.03
N ILE A 714 14.00 1.01 8.66
CA ILE A 714 14.28 0.96 10.10
C ILE A 714 13.63 2.16 10.79
N HIS A 715 13.54 2.14 12.12
CA HIS A 715 12.77 3.15 12.85
C HIS A 715 11.35 3.27 12.33
N VAL A 716 10.73 2.12 12.04
CA VAL A 716 9.45 2.00 11.31
C VAL A 716 8.38 2.92 11.87
N LEU A 717 8.31 3.06 13.21
CA LEU A 717 7.32 3.89 13.89
C LEU A 717 7.81 5.31 14.20
N GLU A 718 9.11 5.47 14.50
CA GLU A 718 9.67 6.66 15.17
C GLU A 718 10.62 7.49 14.30
N GLY A 719 11.01 6.95 13.15
CA GLY A 719 11.96 7.54 12.21
C GLY A 719 11.50 8.91 11.73
N LYS A 720 12.42 9.66 11.11
CA LYS A 720 12.14 10.99 10.57
C LYS A 720 10.91 10.99 9.65
N PHE A 721 10.77 9.92 8.87
CA PHE A 721 9.61 9.64 8.00
C PHE A 721 8.99 8.27 8.36
N GLY A 722 8.99 7.95 9.66
CA GLY A 722 8.33 6.77 10.21
C GLY A 722 6.81 6.94 10.28
N PHE A 723 6.12 5.84 10.51
CA PHE A 723 4.67 5.71 10.47
C PHE A 723 3.92 6.79 11.29
N CYS A 724 4.30 7.01 12.55
CA CYS A 724 3.59 7.94 13.43
C CYS A 724 3.70 9.39 12.94
N ARG A 725 4.83 9.76 12.31
CA ARG A 725 5.02 11.10 11.75
C ARG A 725 4.27 11.28 10.44
N LEU A 726 4.34 10.28 9.55
CA LEU A 726 3.66 10.32 8.26
C LEU A 726 2.13 10.39 8.44
N PHE A 727 1.56 9.42 9.14
CA PHE A 727 0.11 9.28 9.20
C PHE A 727 -0.53 9.95 10.43
N GLY A 728 0.22 10.11 11.52
CA GLY A 728 -0.27 10.74 12.76
C GLY A 728 0.14 12.20 12.94
N HIS A 729 1.03 12.74 12.09
CA HIS A 729 1.61 14.09 12.21
C HIS A 729 2.14 14.39 13.62
N ALA A 730 2.71 13.38 14.28
CA ALA A 730 3.18 13.45 15.65
C ALA A 730 4.33 12.47 15.90
N ALA A 731 5.05 12.65 17.01
CA ALA A 731 5.94 11.61 17.50
C ALA A 731 5.13 10.39 17.96
N CYS A 732 5.74 9.22 17.92
CA CYS A 732 5.13 7.99 18.43
C CYS A 732 4.90 8.12 19.95
N ASP A 733 3.68 7.84 20.40
CA ASP A 733 3.37 7.74 21.83
C ASP A 733 3.87 6.39 22.35
N ARG A 734 5.11 6.37 22.86
CA ARG A 734 5.76 5.16 23.38
C ARG A 734 5.07 4.60 24.62
N GLU A 735 4.45 5.46 25.44
CA GLU A 735 3.72 5.01 26.61
C GLU A 735 2.50 4.18 26.17
N ALA A 736 1.70 4.70 25.23
CA ALA A 736 0.57 3.96 24.66
C ALA A 736 1.02 2.67 23.95
N LEU A 737 2.19 2.68 23.29
CA LEU A 737 2.74 1.50 22.62
C LEU A 737 3.14 0.39 23.60
N PHE A 738 3.75 0.75 24.74
CA PHE A 738 4.39 -0.21 25.65
C PHE A 738 3.72 -0.42 27.01
N ASP A 739 2.69 0.36 27.36
CA ASP A 739 1.93 0.17 28.60
C ASP A 739 1.40 -1.27 28.70
N GLY A 740 1.81 -1.96 29.76
CA GLY A 740 1.49 -3.36 30.00
C GLY A 740 1.89 -4.34 28.89
N LEU A 741 2.89 -4.05 28.03
CA LEU A 741 3.33 -4.97 26.97
C LEU A 741 3.72 -6.34 27.57
N GLY A 742 3.12 -7.42 27.05
CA GLY A 742 3.30 -8.79 27.54
C GLY A 742 2.44 -9.17 28.75
N ALA A 743 1.78 -8.22 29.40
CA ALA A 743 0.85 -8.48 30.51
C ALA A 743 -0.62 -8.17 30.15
N ARG A 744 -0.83 -7.17 29.29
CA ARG A 744 -2.13 -6.76 28.77
C ARG A 744 -2.12 -6.93 27.25
N PHE A 745 -3.13 -7.62 26.73
CA PHE A 745 -3.32 -7.80 25.29
C PHE A 745 -4.51 -6.93 24.87
N LEU A 746 -4.26 -5.80 24.22
CA LEU A 746 -5.26 -4.77 23.92
C LEU A 746 -6.37 -5.30 23.01
N GLY A 747 -6.08 -6.26 22.13
CA GLY A 747 -7.08 -6.93 21.31
C GLY A 747 -8.16 -7.63 22.13
N ALA A 748 -7.82 -8.17 23.31
CA ALA A 748 -8.77 -8.81 24.23
C ALA A 748 -9.68 -7.80 24.97
N ALA A 749 -9.44 -6.50 24.82
CA ALA A 749 -10.26 -5.42 25.35
C ALA A 749 -11.05 -4.69 24.23
N SER A 750 -11.29 -5.37 23.11
CA SER A 750 -12.11 -4.84 22.01
C SER A 750 -13.61 -4.97 22.31
N SER A 751 -14.43 -4.35 21.47
CA SER A 751 -15.89 -4.43 21.50
C SER A 751 -16.39 -5.36 20.41
N ILE A 752 -17.40 -6.19 20.74
CA ILE A 752 -18.12 -7.07 19.81
C ILE A 752 -19.38 -6.34 19.32
N LYS A 753 -19.47 -6.13 18.00
CA LYS A 753 -20.52 -5.32 17.36
C LYS A 753 -21.85 -6.07 17.16
N ARG A 754 -22.90 -5.73 17.91
CA ARG A 754 -24.21 -6.41 17.79
C ARG A 754 -24.97 -6.13 16.50
N PHE A 755 -24.70 -4.99 15.87
CA PHE A 755 -25.39 -4.51 14.67
C PHE A 755 -24.42 -4.40 13.48
N PRO A 756 -24.84 -4.77 12.25
CA PRO A 756 -23.98 -4.77 11.05
C PRO A 756 -23.85 -3.37 10.48
N SER A 757 -23.23 -2.48 11.24
CA SER A 757 -23.14 -1.05 10.96
C SER A 757 -22.00 -0.42 11.73
N SER A 758 -21.64 0.80 11.33
CA SER A 758 -20.61 1.61 11.99
C SER A 758 -20.82 1.68 13.49
N ARG A 759 -19.73 1.63 14.25
CA ARG A 759 -19.74 1.73 15.72
C ARG A 759 -20.54 2.94 16.22
N CYS A 760 -20.54 4.04 15.47
CA CYS A 760 -21.29 5.25 15.78
C CYS A 760 -22.82 5.09 15.81
N THR A 761 -23.35 4.00 15.25
CA THR A 761 -24.80 3.72 15.22
C THR A 761 -25.27 2.86 16.40
N HIS A 762 -24.37 2.16 17.09
CA HIS A 762 -24.73 1.11 18.05
C HIS A 762 -25.46 1.65 19.28
N ALA A 763 -24.88 2.68 19.91
CA ALA A 763 -25.50 3.33 21.05
C ALA A 763 -26.85 3.99 20.68
N PRO A 764 -26.98 4.72 19.55
CA PRO A 764 -28.27 5.20 19.08
C PRO A 764 -29.33 4.11 18.89
N ILE A 765 -28.99 2.99 18.23
CA ILE A 765 -29.90 1.84 18.03
C ILE A 765 -30.36 1.29 19.39
N GLU A 766 -29.43 1.03 20.30
CA GLU A 766 -29.75 0.45 21.61
C GLU A 766 -30.65 1.37 22.45
N ALA A 767 -30.37 2.68 22.43
CA ALA A 767 -31.15 3.67 23.14
C ALA A 767 -32.60 3.75 22.62
N VAL A 768 -32.82 3.76 21.30
CA VAL A 768 -34.19 3.80 20.74
C VAL A 768 -34.94 2.49 20.92
N LEU A 769 -34.25 1.34 20.88
CA LEU A 769 -34.87 0.05 21.19
C LEU A 769 -35.31 -0.01 22.67
N GLN A 770 -34.53 0.54 23.59
CA GLN A 770 -34.91 0.63 25.00
C GLN A 770 -36.12 1.55 25.20
N LEU A 771 -36.13 2.72 24.56
CA LEU A 771 -37.27 3.65 24.59
C LEU A 771 -38.52 3.02 23.97
N LYS A 772 -38.41 2.31 22.84
CA LYS A 772 -39.51 1.59 22.19
C LYS A 772 -40.13 0.56 23.12
N ARG A 773 -39.31 -0.30 23.75
CA ARG A 773 -39.80 -1.31 24.71
C ARG A 773 -40.48 -0.69 25.93
N THR A 774 -39.92 0.41 26.44
CA THR A 774 -40.42 1.05 27.67
C THR A 774 -41.72 1.82 27.45
N HIS A 775 -41.88 2.45 26.29
CA HIS A 775 -42.97 3.39 26.03
C HIS A 775 -43.92 2.98 24.90
N GLY A 776 -43.70 1.83 24.24
CA GLY A 776 -44.54 1.36 23.13
C GLY A 776 -44.48 2.30 21.93
N LEU A 777 -43.28 2.80 21.59
CA LEU A 777 -43.11 3.79 20.52
C LEU A 777 -43.43 3.18 19.16
N GLU A 778 -44.35 3.82 18.43
CA GLU A 778 -44.71 3.47 17.04
C GLU A 778 -44.29 4.57 16.08
N ALA A 779 -43.75 4.20 14.92
CA ALA A 779 -43.19 5.14 13.94
C ALA A 779 -44.18 6.26 13.55
N ALA A 780 -45.46 5.92 13.37
CA ALA A 780 -46.51 6.86 13.00
C ALA A 780 -46.84 7.91 14.08
N ALA A 781 -46.45 7.68 15.33
CA ALA A 781 -46.69 8.59 16.44
C ALA A 781 -45.55 9.59 16.67
N ILE A 782 -44.40 9.41 16.01
CA ILE A 782 -43.17 10.18 16.26
C ILE A 782 -43.14 11.43 15.38
N ASP A 783 -42.98 12.59 16.00
CA ASP A 783 -42.77 13.85 15.31
C ASP A 783 -41.29 14.10 14.99
N GLU A 784 -40.39 13.84 15.93
CA GLU A 784 -38.94 14.06 15.78
C GLU A 784 -38.15 13.13 16.71
N ILE A 785 -36.97 12.72 16.26
CA ILE A 785 -35.95 12.05 17.09
C ILE A 785 -34.68 12.89 17.06
N GLU A 786 -34.24 13.42 18.20
CA GLU A 786 -32.94 14.07 18.36
C GLU A 786 -31.94 13.05 18.93
N VAL A 787 -30.80 12.90 18.27
CA VAL A 787 -29.69 12.02 18.68
C VAL A 787 -28.43 12.85 18.86
N LEU A 788 -27.95 12.96 20.10
CA LEU A 788 -26.74 13.71 20.45
C LEU A 788 -25.56 12.75 20.64
N VAL A 789 -24.56 12.85 19.75
CA VAL A 789 -23.38 11.96 19.70
C VAL A 789 -22.07 12.75 19.64
N SER A 790 -20.92 12.08 19.65
CA SER A 790 -19.63 12.75 19.46
C SER A 790 -19.52 13.39 18.07
N GLU A 791 -18.70 14.43 17.95
CA GLU A 791 -18.48 15.15 16.68
C GLU A 791 -18.00 14.21 15.55
N THR A 792 -17.21 13.20 15.90
CA THR A 792 -16.75 12.18 14.95
C THR A 792 -17.92 11.34 14.44
N CYS A 793 -18.86 10.96 15.32
CA CYS A 793 -20.02 10.18 14.90
C CYS A 793 -21.03 10.98 14.08
N VAL A 794 -21.18 12.28 14.33
CA VAL A 794 -21.93 13.17 13.42
C VAL A 794 -21.29 13.16 12.02
N ARG A 795 -19.97 13.24 11.94
CA ARG A 795 -19.24 13.28 10.67
C ARG A 795 -19.26 11.96 9.90
N VAL A 796 -19.09 10.85 10.61
CA VAL A 796 -18.99 9.50 10.02
C VAL A 796 -20.35 8.92 9.68
N ALA A 797 -21.36 9.18 10.50
CA ALA A 797 -22.66 8.52 10.36
C ALA A 797 -23.88 9.42 10.56
N GLY A 798 -23.73 10.75 10.65
CA GLY A 798 -24.86 11.65 10.86
C GLY A 798 -25.72 11.91 9.62
N ALA A 799 -25.27 11.52 8.43
CA ALA A 799 -25.99 11.77 7.19
C ALA A 799 -27.09 10.72 6.92
N PRO A 800 -28.21 11.11 6.29
CA PRO A 800 -29.21 10.15 5.79
C PRO A 800 -28.68 9.40 4.56
N VAL A 801 -29.29 8.26 4.24
CA VAL A 801 -28.98 7.47 3.03
C VAL A 801 -29.47 8.21 1.78
N SER A 802 -28.63 8.33 0.76
CA SER A 802 -28.98 8.97 -0.51
C SER A 802 -29.74 8.00 -1.44
N PRO A 803 -30.86 8.43 -2.05
CA PRO A 803 -31.52 7.65 -3.09
C PRO A 803 -30.66 7.39 -4.33
N ALA A 804 -29.62 8.21 -4.56
CA ALA A 804 -28.71 8.11 -5.71
C ALA A 804 -27.41 7.35 -5.37
N SER A 805 -27.34 6.69 -4.22
CA SER A 805 -26.15 5.94 -3.80
C SER A 805 -25.81 4.82 -4.79
N PRO A 806 -24.54 4.67 -5.20
CA PRO A 806 -24.09 3.47 -5.94
C PRO A 806 -24.01 2.22 -5.06
N SER A 807 -24.05 2.40 -3.74
CA SER A 807 -23.84 1.33 -2.76
C SER A 807 -24.74 1.58 -1.54
N PRO A 808 -26.07 1.43 -1.71
CA PRO A 808 -27.04 1.74 -0.67
C PRO A 808 -26.76 1.01 0.65
N GLN A 809 -26.23 -0.22 0.59
CA GLN A 809 -25.83 -0.98 1.77
C GLN A 809 -24.73 -0.28 2.56
N VAL A 810 -23.65 0.18 1.92
CA VAL A 810 -22.56 0.86 2.64
C VAL A 810 -23.07 2.17 3.23
N GLU A 811 -23.87 2.96 2.52
CA GLU A 811 -24.45 4.19 3.10
C GLU A 811 -25.37 3.89 4.30
N ALA A 812 -26.22 2.86 4.22
CA ALA A 812 -27.08 2.45 5.33
C ALA A 812 -26.29 2.01 6.57
N GLN A 813 -25.17 1.29 6.36
CA GLN A 813 -24.25 0.89 7.43
C GLN A 813 -23.61 2.08 8.15
N PHE A 814 -23.50 3.24 7.49
CA PHE A 814 -22.92 4.46 8.00
C PHE A 814 -23.98 5.58 8.14
N SER A 815 -25.21 5.25 8.54
CA SER A 815 -26.28 6.23 8.75
C SER A 815 -27.04 6.00 10.06
N ILE A 816 -26.84 6.90 11.02
CA ILE A 816 -27.61 7.01 12.27
C ILE A 816 -29.10 7.24 11.95
N PRO A 817 -29.49 8.18 11.07
CA PRO A 817 -30.90 8.37 10.72
C PRO A 817 -31.59 7.08 10.25
N HIS A 818 -30.96 6.35 9.33
CA HIS A 818 -31.50 5.10 8.80
C HIS A 818 -31.59 4.00 9.86
N THR A 819 -30.50 3.74 10.58
CA THR A 819 -30.46 2.66 11.56
C THR A 819 -31.37 2.91 12.77
N VAL A 820 -31.51 4.15 13.22
CA VAL A 820 -32.48 4.53 14.27
C VAL A 820 -33.92 4.33 13.79
N ALA A 821 -34.23 4.74 12.57
CA ALA A 821 -35.55 4.55 11.99
C ALA A 821 -35.88 3.06 11.84
N ALA A 822 -34.97 2.26 11.29
CA ALA A 822 -35.12 0.81 11.16
C ALA A 822 -35.33 0.14 12.52
N ALA A 823 -34.59 0.54 13.55
CA ALA A 823 -34.75 0.03 14.92
C ALA A 823 -36.16 0.28 15.48
N ILE A 824 -36.74 1.46 15.25
CA ILE A 824 -38.10 1.77 15.69
C ILE A 824 -39.15 1.00 14.88
N VAL A 825 -39.00 0.93 13.56
CA VAL A 825 -39.98 0.31 12.66
C VAL A 825 -40.04 -1.20 12.87
N PHE A 826 -38.89 -1.87 12.90
CA PHE A 826 -38.82 -3.33 12.94
C PHE A 826 -38.61 -3.90 14.36
N GLY A 827 -38.21 -3.05 15.32
CA GLY A 827 -37.84 -3.51 16.66
C GLY A 827 -36.51 -4.27 16.71
N ASP A 828 -35.74 -4.26 15.62
CA ASP A 828 -34.43 -4.91 15.46
C ASP A 828 -33.64 -4.20 14.36
N VAL A 829 -32.30 -4.34 14.37
CA VAL A 829 -31.41 -3.93 13.28
C VAL A 829 -30.45 -5.09 13.01
N PHE A 830 -30.42 -5.56 11.77
CA PHE A 830 -29.52 -6.62 11.33
C PHE A 830 -29.35 -6.56 9.81
N ILE A 831 -28.79 -7.59 9.20
CA ILE A 831 -28.39 -7.58 7.79
C ILE A 831 -29.52 -7.14 6.84
N PRO A 832 -30.78 -7.66 6.92
CA PRO A 832 -31.84 -7.22 6.02
C PRO A 832 -32.18 -5.74 6.15
N HIS A 833 -31.94 -5.12 7.30
CA HIS A 833 -32.29 -3.72 7.56
C HIS A 833 -31.25 -2.74 7.01
N VAL A 834 -30.08 -3.25 6.62
CA VAL A 834 -28.99 -2.49 5.98
C VAL A 834 -28.63 -3.07 4.61
N ASP A 835 -29.48 -3.94 4.05
CA ASP A 835 -29.29 -4.58 2.76
C ASP A 835 -30.62 -4.70 2.00
N GLY A 836 -30.57 -4.71 0.67
CA GLY A 836 -31.72 -4.99 -0.18
C GLY A 836 -32.90 -4.01 -0.05
N GLU A 837 -34.12 -4.55 -0.13
CA GLU A 837 -35.36 -3.76 -0.28
C GLU A 837 -35.72 -2.94 0.97
N LEU A 838 -35.31 -3.36 2.17
CA LEU A 838 -35.69 -2.63 3.40
C LEU A 838 -34.95 -1.30 3.58
N ILE A 839 -33.84 -1.08 2.86
CA ILE A 839 -33.24 0.28 2.75
C ILE A 839 -34.20 1.23 2.01
N ALA A 840 -35.00 0.69 1.10
CA ALA A 840 -35.99 1.45 0.34
C ALA A 840 -37.37 1.53 1.02
N ASP A 841 -37.53 0.94 2.21
CA ASP A 841 -38.81 0.94 2.92
C ASP A 841 -39.31 2.38 3.15
N PRO A 842 -40.52 2.73 2.67
CA PRO A 842 -41.01 4.10 2.73
C PRO A 842 -41.27 4.58 4.16
N THR A 843 -41.60 3.67 5.08
CA THR A 843 -41.81 3.99 6.50
C THR A 843 -40.47 4.32 7.17
N VAL A 844 -39.43 3.53 6.91
CA VAL A 844 -38.07 3.78 7.41
C VAL A 844 -37.55 5.12 6.87
N ARG A 845 -37.69 5.37 5.57
CA ARG A 845 -37.26 6.64 4.96
C ARG A 845 -37.98 7.84 5.55
N ALA A 846 -39.31 7.79 5.66
CA ALA A 846 -40.10 8.87 6.22
C ALA A 846 -39.77 9.16 7.69
N LEU A 847 -39.43 8.13 8.47
CA LEU A 847 -38.98 8.32 9.86
C LEU A 847 -37.53 8.82 9.94
N ALA A 848 -36.63 8.33 9.08
CA ALA A 848 -35.24 8.76 9.02
C ALA A 848 -35.11 10.27 8.73
N GLU A 849 -36.00 10.84 7.89
CA GLU A 849 -36.10 12.28 7.65
C GLU A 849 -36.42 13.11 8.91
N ARG A 850 -36.98 12.48 9.94
CA ARG A 850 -37.30 13.10 11.24
C ARG A 850 -36.23 12.86 12.30
N VAL A 851 -35.13 12.18 11.94
CA VAL A 851 -34.00 11.95 12.85
C VAL A 851 -32.97 13.07 12.65
N ARG A 852 -32.84 13.92 13.67
CA ARG A 852 -31.81 14.96 13.73
C ARG A 852 -30.62 14.46 14.54
N VAL A 853 -29.43 14.52 13.95
CA VAL A 853 -28.18 14.10 14.59
C VAL A 853 -27.31 15.31 14.86
N ASP A 854 -26.97 15.54 16.12
CA ASP A 854 -26.22 16.70 16.57
C ASP A 854 -25.07 16.33 17.53
N VAL A 855 -24.16 17.27 17.75
CA VAL A 855 -23.00 17.06 18.63
C VAL A 855 -23.42 17.21 20.10
N LEU A 856 -23.21 16.16 20.88
CA LEU A 856 -23.30 16.21 22.34
C LEU A 856 -22.24 17.21 22.87
N PRO A 857 -22.63 18.28 23.59
CA PRO A 857 -21.69 19.34 23.99
C PRO A 857 -20.46 18.84 24.76
N THR A 858 -20.62 17.83 25.60
CA THR A 858 -19.54 17.21 26.40
C THR A 858 -18.61 16.30 25.58
N ALA A 859 -18.99 15.95 24.35
CA ALA A 859 -18.25 15.05 23.46
C ALA A 859 -17.70 15.78 22.20
N ARG A 860 -17.54 17.10 22.25
CA ARG A 860 -16.93 17.89 21.17
C ARG A 860 -15.42 17.63 21.10
N GLY A 861 -14.87 17.47 19.89
CA GLY A 861 -13.43 17.26 19.68
C GLY A 861 -12.87 15.92 20.20
N VAL A 862 -13.72 14.98 20.63
CA VAL A 862 -13.30 13.65 21.10
C VAL A 862 -13.91 12.55 20.23
N ILE A 863 -13.16 11.46 20.05
CA ILE A 863 -13.68 10.23 19.47
C ILE A 863 -14.19 9.36 20.62
N ARG A 864 -15.50 9.32 20.80
CA ARG A 864 -16.18 8.46 21.79
C ARG A 864 -17.51 7.98 21.24
N PHE A 865 -17.94 6.80 21.69
CA PHE A 865 -19.19 6.17 21.28
C PHE A 865 -20.27 6.21 22.37
N THR A 866 -19.88 6.41 23.64
CA THR A 866 -20.76 6.71 24.78
C THR A 866 -20.09 7.73 25.71
N PRO A 867 -20.86 8.48 26.54
CA PRO A 867 -22.33 8.50 26.55
C PRO A 867 -22.93 9.19 25.32
N ILE A 868 -24.20 8.90 25.05
CA ILE A 868 -25.04 9.61 24.08
C ILE A 868 -26.37 10.03 24.71
N GLU A 869 -27.09 10.95 24.08
CA GLU A 869 -28.48 11.26 24.45
C GLU A 869 -29.42 11.02 23.26
N VAL A 870 -30.60 10.46 23.54
CA VAL A 870 -31.70 10.35 22.56
C VAL A 870 -32.98 10.92 23.14
N ARG A 871 -33.64 11.78 22.35
CA ARG A 871 -34.93 12.37 22.68
C ARG A 871 -35.93 12.07 21.58
N VAL A 872 -37.03 11.42 21.92
CA VAL A 872 -38.13 11.11 20.99
C VAL A 872 -39.34 11.96 21.36
N ARG A 873 -39.76 12.84 20.45
CA ARG A 873 -40.94 13.67 20.60
C ARG A 873 -42.09 13.10 19.79
N LEU A 874 -43.23 12.88 20.43
CA LEU A 874 -44.44 12.38 19.79
C LEU A 874 -45.29 13.51 19.24
N HIS A 875 -46.16 13.22 18.27
CA HIS A 875 -47.17 14.17 17.76
C HIS A 875 -48.14 14.65 18.86
N SER A 876 -48.30 13.89 19.95
CA SER A 876 -49.05 14.30 21.14
C SER A 876 -48.36 15.40 21.97
N GLY A 877 -47.09 15.68 21.70
CA GLY A 877 -46.23 16.58 22.47
C GLY A 877 -45.44 15.90 23.59
N ALA A 878 -45.68 14.61 23.88
CA ALA A 878 -44.89 13.86 24.85
C ALA A 878 -43.43 13.71 24.38
N VAL A 879 -42.48 13.80 25.32
CA VAL A 879 -41.05 13.63 25.04
C VAL A 879 -40.49 12.53 25.93
N HIS A 880 -39.86 11.54 25.32
CA HIS A 880 -39.14 10.47 25.98
C HIS A 880 -37.64 10.69 25.82
N HIS A 881 -36.87 10.53 26.89
CA HIS A 881 -35.46 10.87 26.93
C HIS A 881 -34.66 9.74 27.58
N LEU A 882 -33.52 9.40 26.98
CA LEU A 882 -32.56 8.44 27.51
C LEU A 882 -31.13 8.94 27.31
N VAL A 883 -30.32 8.84 28.37
CA VAL A 883 -28.86 8.94 28.30
C VAL A 883 -28.32 7.53 28.38
N LEU A 884 -27.57 7.10 27.37
CA LEU A 884 -26.98 5.76 27.34
C LEU A 884 -25.49 5.86 27.69
N GLU A 885 -25.11 5.35 28.87
CA GLU A 885 -23.76 5.43 29.42
C GLU A 885 -22.82 4.33 28.91
N THR A 886 -23.36 3.12 28.72
CA THR A 886 -22.67 1.95 28.19
C THR A 886 -23.59 1.20 27.23
N MET A 887 -23.02 0.33 26.42
CA MET A 887 -23.78 -0.50 25.48
C MET A 887 -23.25 -1.93 25.48
N ARG A 888 -24.16 -2.86 25.22
CA ARG A 888 -23.87 -4.29 25.22
C ARG A 888 -22.85 -4.66 24.13
N GLY A 889 -21.92 -5.55 24.46
CA GLY A 889 -20.79 -5.96 23.63
C GLY A 889 -19.50 -5.17 23.85
N THR A 890 -19.50 -4.18 24.76
CA THR A 890 -18.28 -3.46 25.18
C THR A 890 -17.52 -4.23 26.26
N PRO A 891 -16.26 -3.88 26.56
CA PRO A 891 -15.56 -4.41 27.74
C PRO A 891 -16.29 -4.16 29.07
N ALA A 892 -17.14 -3.12 29.14
CA ALA A 892 -17.94 -2.81 30.33
C ALA A 892 -19.21 -3.65 30.45
N ASP A 893 -19.71 -4.21 29.34
CA ASP A 893 -20.89 -5.09 29.28
C ASP A 893 -20.67 -6.16 28.17
N PRO A 894 -19.76 -7.12 28.38
CA PRO A 894 -19.32 -8.04 27.33
C PRO A 894 -20.35 -9.14 27.06
N LEU A 895 -20.38 -9.66 25.83
CA LEU A 895 -21.19 -10.83 25.50
C LEU A 895 -20.61 -12.09 26.18
N ASP A 896 -21.48 -12.88 26.81
CA ASP A 896 -21.11 -14.21 27.25
C ASP A 896 -21.09 -15.22 26.08
N TRP A 897 -20.85 -16.48 26.40
CA TRP A 897 -20.76 -17.53 25.38
C TRP A 897 -22.12 -17.89 24.77
N ASP A 898 -23.22 -17.72 25.49
CA ASP A 898 -24.56 -18.00 24.96
C ASP A 898 -25.01 -16.83 24.10
N ASP A 899 -24.75 -15.60 24.55
CA ASP A 899 -24.97 -14.36 23.80
C ASP A 899 -24.25 -14.36 22.46
N ILE A 900 -22.96 -14.74 22.41
CA ILE A 900 -22.22 -14.72 21.14
C ILE A 900 -22.71 -15.81 20.17
N VAL A 901 -23.17 -16.95 20.69
CA VAL A 901 -23.74 -18.00 19.84
C VAL A 901 -25.09 -17.54 19.29
N GLU A 902 -25.99 -17.06 20.14
CA GLU A 902 -27.35 -16.68 19.78
C GLU A 902 -27.40 -15.35 19.01
N GLU A 903 -26.78 -14.29 19.53
CA GLU A 903 -26.86 -12.94 18.95
C GLU A 903 -25.88 -12.73 17.79
N ARG A 904 -24.80 -13.52 17.68
CA ARG A 904 -23.81 -13.36 16.60
C ARG A 904 -23.81 -14.54 15.65
N LEU A 905 -23.37 -15.71 16.08
CA LEU A 905 -23.14 -16.85 15.18
C LEU A 905 -24.41 -17.30 14.45
N LEU A 906 -25.47 -17.65 15.19
CA LEU A 906 -26.68 -18.21 14.60
C LEU A 906 -27.41 -17.21 13.72
N ARG A 907 -27.36 -15.90 14.04
CA ARG A 907 -27.90 -14.86 13.17
C ARG A 907 -27.07 -14.71 11.90
N CYS A 908 -25.75 -14.76 11.96
CA CYS A 908 -24.88 -14.64 10.78
C CYS A 908 -24.97 -15.85 9.83
N VAL A 909 -25.06 -17.07 10.37
CA VAL A 909 -25.15 -18.30 9.56
C VAL A 909 -26.35 -18.29 8.60
N ARG A 910 -27.45 -17.61 8.96
CA ARG A 910 -28.64 -17.45 8.10
C ARG A 910 -28.37 -16.69 6.80
N TYR A 911 -27.28 -15.92 6.75
CA TYR A 911 -26.88 -15.08 5.61
C TYR A 911 -25.64 -15.60 4.90
N ALA A 912 -25.22 -16.83 5.19
CA ALA A 912 -24.10 -17.44 4.50
C ALA A 912 -24.41 -17.58 2.99
N ALA A 913 -23.43 -17.26 2.13
CA ALA A 913 -23.57 -17.50 0.68
C ALA A 913 -23.80 -18.97 0.35
N ARG A 914 -23.41 -19.87 1.27
CA ARG A 914 -23.69 -21.30 1.21
C ARG A 914 -24.20 -21.76 2.57
N PRO A 915 -25.29 -22.53 2.64
CA PRO A 915 -25.79 -23.05 3.91
C PRO A 915 -24.74 -23.90 4.63
N LEU A 916 -24.61 -23.70 5.95
CA LEU A 916 -23.84 -24.60 6.83
C LEU A 916 -24.82 -25.52 7.57
N ALA A 917 -24.48 -26.80 7.68
CA ALA A 917 -25.26 -27.74 8.47
C ALA A 917 -25.14 -27.43 9.98
N ASP A 918 -26.22 -27.62 10.75
CA ASP A 918 -26.24 -27.40 12.20
C ASP A 918 -25.13 -28.18 12.93
N ALA A 919 -24.81 -29.39 12.45
CA ALA A 919 -23.72 -30.18 12.99
C ALA A 919 -22.35 -29.49 12.80
N THR A 920 -22.13 -28.85 11.66
CA THR A 920 -20.93 -28.05 11.37
C THR A 920 -20.86 -26.84 12.27
N VAL A 921 -21.99 -26.13 12.46
CA VAL A 921 -22.06 -24.97 13.37
C VAL A 921 -21.74 -25.36 14.80
N ARG A 922 -22.30 -26.48 15.30
CA ARG A 922 -21.97 -27.00 16.65
C ARG A 922 -20.50 -27.38 16.79
N ARG A 923 -19.94 -28.06 15.80
CA ARG A 923 -18.51 -28.42 15.78
C ARG A 923 -17.61 -27.19 15.76
N LEU A 924 -18.01 -26.14 15.05
CA LEU A 924 -17.29 -24.88 15.04
C LEU A 924 -17.29 -24.23 16.43
N VAL A 925 -18.44 -24.14 17.09
CA VAL A 925 -18.52 -23.60 18.46
C VAL A 925 -17.62 -24.38 19.41
N GLU A 926 -17.69 -25.70 19.37
CA GLU A 926 -16.87 -26.56 20.22
C GLU A 926 -15.37 -26.37 19.95
N ALA A 927 -14.97 -26.38 18.68
CA ALA A 927 -13.59 -26.18 18.26
C ALA A 927 -13.05 -24.81 18.68
N ILE A 928 -13.88 -23.75 18.68
CA ILE A 928 -13.46 -22.42 19.14
C ILE A 928 -13.45 -22.31 20.67
N ARG A 929 -14.36 -22.99 21.39
CA ARG A 929 -14.34 -23.03 22.87
C ARG A 929 -13.09 -23.73 23.41
N HIS A 930 -12.66 -24.79 22.73
CA HIS A 930 -11.47 -25.58 23.03
C HIS A 930 -10.34 -25.33 22.04
N PHE A 931 -10.21 -24.09 21.55
CA PHE A 931 -9.29 -23.75 20.48
C PHE A 931 -7.85 -24.15 20.78
N GLU A 932 -7.40 -23.97 22.02
CA GLU A 932 -6.07 -24.32 22.49
C GLU A 932 -5.76 -25.81 22.45
N ASP A 933 -6.78 -26.67 22.40
CA ASP A 933 -6.67 -28.12 22.40
C ASP A 933 -6.69 -28.72 20.99
N LEU A 934 -6.82 -27.88 19.95
CA LEU A 934 -6.76 -28.32 18.56
C LEU A 934 -5.36 -28.82 18.19
N ASP A 935 -5.27 -30.01 17.60
CA ASP A 935 -4.01 -30.54 17.05
C ASP A 935 -3.59 -29.80 15.77
N ASP A 936 -4.56 -29.37 14.96
CA ASP A 936 -4.35 -28.62 13.72
C ASP A 936 -5.45 -27.58 13.51
N VAL A 937 -5.09 -26.29 13.54
CA VAL A 937 -6.06 -25.20 13.33
C VAL A 937 -6.63 -25.15 11.92
N ALA A 938 -6.06 -25.87 10.95
CA ALA A 938 -6.66 -26.05 9.64
C ALA A 938 -8.00 -26.84 9.70
N ASP A 939 -8.34 -27.47 10.84
CA ASP A 939 -9.69 -28.01 11.07
C ASP A 939 -10.76 -26.91 11.00
N ILE A 940 -10.48 -25.70 11.47
CA ILE A 940 -11.43 -24.58 11.46
C ILE A 940 -11.77 -24.18 10.02
N THR A 941 -10.77 -23.98 9.17
CA THR A 941 -10.99 -23.61 7.77
C THR A 941 -11.61 -24.75 6.97
N ARG A 942 -11.34 -26.01 7.32
CA ARG A 942 -12.01 -27.19 6.74
C ARG A 942 -13.50 -27.25 7.09
N LEU A 943 -13.89 -26.88 8.32
CA LEU A 943 -15.31 -26.77 8.69
C LEU A 943 -16.05 -25.68 7.90
N LEU A 944 -15.34 -24.64 7.47
CA LEU A 944 -15.89 -23.54 6.67
C LEU A 944 -15.83 -23.81 5.16
N ALA A 945 -15.16 -24.87 4.72
CA ALA A 945 -15.11 -25.22 3.32
C ALA A 945 -16.46 -25.82 2.87
N PRO A 946 -16.87 -25.61 1.60
CA PRO A 946 -18.02 -26.32 1.06
C PRO A 946 -17.78 -27.83 1.13
N GLU A 947 -18.82 -28.61 1.45
CA GLU A 947 -18.77 -30.07 1.31
C GLU A 947 -18.47 -30.40 -0.17
N GLU A 948 -17.36 -31.11 -0.41
CA GLU A 948 -17.09 -31.66 -1.73
C GLU A 948 -18.19 -32.69 -2.05
N ARG A 949 -19.10 -32.34 -2.96
CA ARG A 949 -19.92 -33.35 -3.61
C ARG A 949 -18.96 -34.21 -4.43
N HIS A 950 -18.61 -35.38 -3.92
CA HIS A 950 -18.00 -36.41 -4.76
C HIS A 950 -18.95 -36.64 -5.95
N PRO A 951 -18.45 -36.56 -7.20
CA PRO A 951 -19.26 -36.74 -8.40
C PRO A 951 -19.92 -38.12 -8.46
#